data_AF-A0A6E8WAC2-F1
#
_entry.id   AF-A0A6E8WAC2-F1
#
_cell.length_a   1.000
_cell.length_b   1.000
_cell.length_c   1.000
_cell.angle_alpha   90.00
_cell.angle_beta   90.00
_cell.angle_gamma   90.00
#
_symmetry.space_group_name_H-M   'P 1'
#
loop_
_entity.id
_entity.type
_entity.pdbx_description
1 polymer ?
#
loop_
_entity_poly.entity_id
_entity_poly.type
_entity_poly.pdbx_seq_one_letter_code
_entity_poly.pdbx_strand_id
1 'polypeptide(L)'
;MEPPAKKTKLDTENVPNASASQSVSSSYHGMFYHLRLGMVVLLHSYNLHRKGTLPHLSITMEDCEAGKFDDIVIRYASSTTPKGTIYIQAKHKLSSENTKPLTEGDFFTKKASSTPFSIPMYFRSYLDHYRPASSGSHAYLLCTNATIDDKMMQYFTRRHYDVSDILSFCDLINATCYSFKREGKFTALFKDLRRVSLEKLGKLLASHAKTGEEINSNDTLIRLYHNLIAMSVERVTSSVFRFKRDFWTAHDATPMGRLRIIVEREYGKLPQNKPKEEAIQLTISNAFIDIPNAAANTGAVDQFCFEQIDRIIHQFCDEFLLVCGSKSESNLLSDAHELMPSWVRDRKGTFENLQTLLLEALRGEGTNTITLKQLKEKYIEVNANESFNMLRVLTQEHFQSVRNEYPFIELQEDRLKDSSLYRFICDSSSLDVHCFFSKNNVNVSSIIIARASALRQYDCLFVNASSSQVKGNIREILRDVMEFLLDVDLTSRYIFVIYGQPAPADIRTVQRHSSKYKIKSILVQQLTEDNLYEDRFFVRDLTEEAKERLLKQHKHFTIFGTTITFNRAVPDDDTLSFLCEVLERCSETDEQRNEYCNKKSFENISKWYIPRSIASYGEPNSIPGLQEERIELEYPSDLQVIPFDRFSLETSTVLTHLNSAINLPSDASRFPEELKPNNEAKVHIILDDAGYGKSTFFIALASNLSHDNPSAFVIRMIALSYSADFARLKTAADPSMMDDTAIVRILYRLIHLTLCVSNVNAQSVRDTDSIRERADEAARLFTISEGKVVLDKDQTSSSKLAVEELLELRLFAEKFNEKQLLLLLDGFDEIAPHYKQLAMKFLSRLADVDGIGKLYLSSRPYDFKAEMEQAFPSCKIHQLEPFGMRDELRFVHNYLTSELEAYKRCEERDRITIVAILYDRLMESIGELKSIPLFLHMGVRMLLLAVRQLVNFEERTISREIFNPTNNDQLQMIAEFVDRKMQILQIGKTGLTDTVTYNAAQIIKNEEARQQLKRRHLLLALVVMFDKDDRATLLSNKEQLEVARCLQKLAESNEKTGIVLGVRDDVPQFSHRIFAEYFAACWLHEHKHRAECVSFRQSESYRKRELSRVRDFFDRMNQMG
;
A
#
# COMPACT_ATOMS: atom_id res chain seq x y z
N MET A 1 24.46 -4.43 67.77
CA MET A 1 23.61 -5.49 68.38
C MET A 1 22.26 -5.40 67.70
N GLU A 2 22.11 -6.11 66.60
CA GLU A 2 20.84 -6.30 65.88
C GLU A 2 20.04 -7.43 66.53
N PRO A 3 18.70 -7.38 66.53
CA PRO A 3 17.86 -8.51 66.93
C PRO A 3 17.71 -9.51 65.78
N PRO A 4 17.49 -10.81 66.05
CA PRO A 4 17.63 -11.85 65.05
C PRO A 4 16.42 -11.94 64.12
N ALA A 5 16.71 -11.92 62.81
CA ALA A 5 15.76 -12.25 61.76
C ALA A 5 15.35 -13.73 61.84
N LYS A 6 14.05 -14.01 61.97
CA LYS A 6 13.49 -15.35 61.74
C LYS A 6 13.55 -15.65 60.24
N LYS A 7 14.51 -16.49 59.84
CA LYS A 7 14.57 -17.10 58.50
C LYS A 7 13.49 -18.18 58.38
N THR A 8 12.61 -18.06 57.39
CA THR A 8 11.79 -19.17 56.90
C THR A 8 12.39 -19.62 55.57
N LYS A 9 13.03 -20.78 55.56
CA LYS A 9 13.52 -21.45 54.34
C LYS A 9 12.35 -22.20 53.68
N LEU A 10 12.20 -22.04 52.36
CA LEU A 10 11.48 -23.00 51.52
C LEU A 10 12.49 -23.48 50.46
N ASP A 11 13.16 -24.60 50.74
CA ASP A 11 13.90 -25.36 49.74
C ASP A 11 12.93 -26.42 49.18
N THR A 12 12.80 -26.45 47.85
CA THR A 12 12.11 -27.49 47.09
C THR A 12 12.84 -28.82 47.17
N GLU A 13 12.07 -29.91 47.10
CA GLU A 13 12.47 -31.32 47.00
C GLU A 13 12.98 -32.01 48.29
N ASN A 14 12.06 -32.73 48.95
CA ASN A 14 12.21 -34.15 49.31
C ASN A 14 10.97 -34.66 50.07
N VAL A 15 10.48 -35.85 49.71
CA VAL A 15 9.39 -36.56 50.38
C VAL A 15 9.89 -37.19 51.69
N PRO A 16 9.17 -37.05 52.82
CA PRO A 16 9.19 -38.13 53.80
C PRO A 16 7.84 -38.45 54.46
N ASN A 17 7.57 -39.75 54.53
CA ASN A 17 6.77 -40.56 55.46
C ASN A 17 5.59 -39.96 56.25
N ALA A 18 4.46 -40.67 56.11
CA ALA A 18 3.17 -40.46 56.73
C ALA A 18 3.21 -40.50 58.27
N SER A 19 3.08 -39.33 58.91
CA SER A 19 2.42 -39.14 60.22
C SER A 19 2.31 -37.67 60.67
N ALA A 20 2.74 -36.68 59.85
CA ALA A 20 2.63 -35.24 60.15
C ALA A 20 1.68 -34.44 59.21
N SER A 21 0.90 -35.11 58.36
CA SER A 21 0.23 -34.50 57.19
C SER A 21 -1.05 -33.68 57.45
N GLN A 22 -1.63 -33.69 58.66
CA GLN A 22 -2.89 -32.99 58.93
C GLN A 22 -2.74 -31.51 59.33
N SER A 23 -1.61 -31.09 59.90
CA SER A 23 -1.42 -29.68 60.33
C SER A 23 -0.99 -28.78 59.18
N VAL A 24 -0.14 -29.30 58.28
CA VAL A 24 0.41 -28.57 57.14
C VAL A 24 -0.65 -28.26 56.07
N SER A 25 -1.57 -29.20 55.79
CA SER A 25 -2.65 -29.00 54.79
C SER A 25 -3.65 -27.92 55.21
N SER A 26 -3.91 -27.77 56.51
CA SER A 26 -4.83 -26.75 57.05
C SER A 26 -4.30 -25.31 56.88
N SER A 27 -2.97 -25.12 56.93
CA SER A 27 -2.33 -23.81 56.80
C SER A 27 -2.33 -23.31 55.35
N TYR A 28 -2.04 -24.19 54.39
CA TYR A 28 -2.07 -23.83 52.96
C TYR A 28 -3.48 -23.45 52.50
N HIS A 29 -4.49 -24.18 52.97
CA HIS A 29 -5.88 -23.90 52.61
C HIS A 29 -6.37 -22.55 53.13
N GLY A 30 -6.02 -22.18 54.37
CA GLY A 30 -6.34 -20.85 54.91
C GLY A 30 -5.72 -19.72 54.09
N MET A 31 -4.45 -19.89 53.68
CA MET A 31 -3.73 -18.94 52.83
C MET A 31 -4.36 -18.79 51.45
N PHE A 32 -4.74 -19.88 50.79
CA PHE A 32 -5.39 -19.79 49.48
C PHE A 32 -6.78 -19.17 49.55
N TYR A 33 -7.56 -19.46 50.60
CA TYR A 33 -8.86 -18.82 50.80
C TYR A 33 -8.70 -17.31 50.96
N HIS A 34 -7.76 -16.87 51.79
CA HIS A 34 -7.42 -15.47 51.99
C HIS A 34 -7.03 -14.77 50.68
N LEU A 35 -6.13 -15.38 49.91
CA LEU A 35 -5.68 -14.85 48.62
C LEU A 35 -6.82 -14.72 47.61
N ARG A 36 -7.70 -15.74 47.50
CA ARG A 36 -8.83 -15.72 46.55
C ARG A 36 -9.93 -14.77 46.98
N LEU A 37 -10.18 -14.65 48.29
CA LEU A 37 -11.07 -13.62 48.82
C LEU A 37 -10.52 -12.22 48.50
N GLY A 38 -9.23 -12.00 48.69
CA GLY A 38 -8.53 -10.76 48.31
C GLY A 38 -8.68 -10.45 46.82
N MET A 39 -8.57 -11.45 45.95
CA MET A 39 -8.79 -11.29 44.50
C MET A 39 -10.21 -10.88 44.15
N VAL A 40 -11.22 -11.55 44.70
CA VAL A 40 -12.64 -11.20 44.47
C VAL A 40 -12.91 -9.76 44.91
N VAL A 41 -12.41 -9.37 46.08
CA VAL A 41 -12.54 -8.01 46.61
C VAL A 41 -11.83 -6.99 45.70
N LEU A 42 -10.61 -7.28 45.24
CA LEU A 42 -9.84 -6.42 44.34
C LEU A 42 -10.58 -6.19 43.02
N LEU A 43 -11.02 -7.27 42.35
CA LEU A 43 -11.71 -7.19 41.06
C LEU A 43 -13.09 -6.55 41.17
N HIS A 44 -13.85 -6.84 42.23
CA HIS A 44 -15.12 -6.19 42.50
C HIS A 44 -14.93 -4.68 42.69
N SER A 45 -13.97 -4.29 43.53
CA SER A 45 -13.67 -2.88 43.80
C SER A 45 -13.19 -2.16 42.54
N TYR A 46 -12.39 -2.81 41.71
CA TYR A 46 -11.97 -2.27 40.41
C TYR A 46 -13.16 -2.08 39.45
N ASN A 47 -14.13 -3.01 39.40
CA ASN A 47 -15.33 -2.83 38.60
C ASN A 47 -16.20 -1.65 39.08
N LEU A 48 -16.26 -1.39 40.39
CA LEU A 48 -16.92 -0.20 40.92
C LEU A 48 -16.17 1.09 40.55
N HIS A 49 -14.83 1.05 40.51
CA HIS A 49 -14.01 2.16 39.98
C HIS A 49 -14.34 2.43 38.50
N ARG A 50 -14.36 1.39 37.65
CA ARG A 50 -14.69 1.50 36.21
C ARG A 50 -16.07 2.09 35.96
N LYS A 51 -17.03 1.82 36.86
CA LYS A 51 -18.39 2.40 36.82
C LYS A 51 -18.47 3.84 37.37
N GLY A 52 -17.36 4.40 37.84
CA GLY A 52 -17.28 5.75 38.40
C GLY A 52 -17.71 5.87 39.87
N THR A 53 -17.97 4.75 40.55
CA THR A 53 -18.46 4.76 41.94
C THR A 53 -17.35 4.97 42.96
N LEU A 54 -16.15 4.45 42.67
CA LEU A 54 -14.98 4.51 43.56
C LEU A 54 -13.79 5.22 42.89
N PRO A 55 -13.72 6.57 42.91
CA PRO A 55 -12.60 7.31 42.33
C PRO A 55 -11.25 6.99 42.99
N HIS A 56 -11.24 6.64 44.27
CA HIS A 56 -10.03 6.25 45.00
C HIS A 56 -10.22 4.89 45.64
N LEU A 57 -9.21 4.03 45.47
CA LEU A 57 -9.18 2.67 45.99
C LEU A 57 -7.73 2.24 46.24
N SER A 58 -7.48 1.62 47.38
CA SER A 58 -6.26 0.86 47.67
C SER A 58 -6.57 -0.33 48.56
N ILE A 59 -5.89 -1.45 48.33
CA ILE A 59 -6.06 -2.68 49.09
C ILE A 59 -4.73 -3.08 49.69
N THR A 60 -4.70 -3.33 51.00
CA THR A 60 -3.54 -3.87 51.70
C THR A 60 -3.82 -5.30 52.13
N MET A 61 -2.83 -6.18 51.95
CA MET A 61 -2.85 -7.54 52.46
C MET A 61 -1.96 -7.62 53.71
N GLU A 62 -2.41 -8.30 54.77
CA GLU A 62 -1.65 -8.44 56.04
C GLU A 62 -1.23 -7.07 56.62
N ASP A 63 -2.22 -6.20 56.82
CA ASP A 63 -2.02 -4.84 57.34
C ASP A 63 -1.81 -4.84 58.86
N CYS A 64 -0.55 -4.77 59.29
CA CYS A 64 -0.19 -4.81 60.70
C CYS A 64 -0.84 -3.71 61.57
N GLU A 65 -1.31 -2.61 60.96
CA GLU A 65 -1.98 -1.52 61.68
C GLU A 65 -3.49 -1.77 61.92
N ALA A 66 -4.05 -2.86 61.38
CA ALA A 66 -5.46 -3.22 61.51
C ALA A 66 -5.76 -4.22 62.64
N GLY A 67 -4.74 -4.63 63.39
CA GLY A 67 -4.89 -5.46 64.58
C GLY A 67 -5.33 -6.89 64.26
N LYS A 68 -6.59 -7.23 64.58
CA LYS A 68 -7.21 -8.56 64.34
C LYS A 68 -8.12 -8.59 63.12
N PHE A 69 -8.03 -7.58 62.27
CA PHE A 69 -8.73 -7.49 60.99
C PHE A 69 -7.72 -7.13 59.89
N ASP A 70 -6.54 -7.72 59.99
CA ASP A 70 -5.34 -7.43 59.24
C ASP A 70 -5.27 -8.16 57.89
N ASP A 71 -6.01 -9.26 57.72
CA ASP A 71 -5.93 -10.08 56.51
C ASP A 71 -6.14 -9.25 55.23
N ILE A 72 -7.22 -8.45 55.14
CA ILE A 72 -7.48 -7.58 53.98
C ILE A 72 -8.01 -6.23 54.46
N VAL A 73 -7.37 -5.14 54.05
CA VAL A 73 -7.82 -3.77 54.36
C VAL A 73 -8.05 -2.98 53.08
N ILE A 74 -9.29 -2.52 52.89
CA ILE A 74 -9.69 -1.71 51.74
C ILE A 74 -9.86 -0.27 52.19
N ARG A 75 -9.16 0.65 51.54
CA ARG A 75 -9.34 2.10 51.74
C ARG A 75 -9.93 2.67 50.46
N TYR A 76 -11.04 3.39 50.56
CA TYR A 76 -11.76 3.91 49.41
C TYR A 76 -12.35 5.29 49.66
N ALA A 77 -12.73 5.96 48.57
CA ALA A 77 -13.57 7.15 48.61
C ALA A 77 -14.66 7.02 47.53
N SER A 78 -15.85 7.51 47.84
CA SER A 78 -17.01 7.59 46.95
C SER A 78 -17.67 8.97 47.06
N SER A 79 -18.68 9.23 46.23
CA SER A 79 -19.47 10.47 46.29
C SER A 79 -20.25 10.61 47.61
N THR A 80 -20.63 9.50 48.23
CA THR A 80 -21.37 9.45 49.50
C THR A 80 -20.45 9.31 50.72
N THR A 81 -19.26 8.74 50.53
CA THR A 81 -18.31 8.46 51.61
C THR A 81 -16.94 9.05 51.23
N PRO A 82 -16.60 10.26 51.70
CA PRO A 82 -15.35 10.93 51.34
C PRO A 82 -14.10 10.14 51.74
N LYS A 83 -14.20 9.33 52.80
CA LYS A 83 -13.14 8.45 53.27
C LYS A 83 -13.75 7.24 53.97
N GLY A 84 -13.61 6.06 53.38
CA GLY A 84 -14.09 4.78 53.92
C GLY A 84 -12.96 3.77 54.11
N THR A 85 -13.02 2.98 55.18
CA THR A 85 -12.09 1.86 55.40
C THR A 85 -12.85 0.59 55.79
N ILE A 86 -12.51 -0.53 55.16
CA ILE A 86 -13.07 -1.84 55.45
C ILE A 86 -11.92 -2.72 55.91
N TYR A 87 -12.05 -3.27 57.11
CA TYR A 87 -11.09 -4.17 57.72
C TYR A 87 -11.70 -5.57 57.72
N ILE A 88 -11.01 -6.56 57.14
CA ILE A 88 -11.55 -7.91 56.97
C ILE A 88 -10.63 -8.91 57.63
N GLN A 89 -11.21 -9.75 58.49
CA GLN A 89 -10.60 -10.99 58.95
C GLN A 89 -11.23 -12.18 58.21
N ALA A 90 -10.42 -12.94 57.50
CA ALA A 90 -10.79 -14.17 56.80
C ALA A 90 -10.60 -15.39 57.72
N LYS A 91 -11.66 -16.17 57.91
CA LYS A 91 -11.64 -17.43 58.68
C LYS A 91 -12.37 -18.54 57.92
N HIS A 92 -11.62 -19.49 57.37
CA HIS A 92 -12.17 -20.62 56.62
C HIS A 92 -11.80 -21.95 57.26
N LYS A 93 -12.76 -22.88 57.37
CA LYS A 93 -12.54 -24.27 57.82
C LYS A 93 -12.68 -25.24 56.64
N LEU A 94 -11.78 -26.23 56.54
CA LEU A 94 -11.89 -27.29 55.51
C LEU A 94 -13.21 -28.06 55.67
N SER A 95 -13.96 -28.12 54.58
CA SER A 95 -15.27 -28.75 54.46
C SER A 95 -15.18 -30.27 54.33
N SER A 96 -14.59 -30.97 55.31
CA SER A 96 -14.68 -32.44 55.35
C SER A 96 -15.84 -32.96 56.20
N GLU A 97 -16.55 -32.12 56.94
CA GLU A 97 -17.78 -32.43 57.67
C GLU A 97 -18.56 -31.13 57.87
N ASN A 98 -19.91 -31.17 57.83
CA ASN A 98 -20.81 -30.03 58.10
C ASN A 98 -20.20 -29.03 59.08
N THR A 99 -19.77 -27.87 58.60
CA THR A 99 -19.23 -26.80 59.43
C THR A 99 -20.29 -26.47 60.47
N LYS A 100 -20.08 -26.90 61.72
CA LYS A 100 -21.07 -26.70 62.79
C LYS A 100 -21.45 -25.22 62.85
N PRO A 101 -22.75 -24.89 62.94
CA PRO A 101 -23.19 -23.51 63.08
C PRO A 101 -22.53 -22.86 64.29
N LEU A 102 -22.20 -21.57 64.17
CA LEU A 102 -21.60 -20.79 65.23
C LEU A 102 -22.63 -20.59 66.36
N THR A 103 -22.24 -21.00 67.56
CA THR A 103 -23.09 -20.98 68.76
C THR A 103 -22.76 -19.78 69.66
N GLU A 104 -23.59 -19.55 70.68
CA GLU A 104 -23.30 -18.54 71.72
C GLU A 104 -21.94 -18.79 72.39
N GLY A 105 -21.54 -20.04 72.59
CA GLY A 105 -20.23 -20.37 73.16
C GLY A 105 -19.05 -19.88 72.29
N ASP A 106 -19.23 -19.79 70.98
CA ASP A 106 -18.18 -19.38 70.03
C ASP A 106 -17.97 -17.85 70.04
N PHE A 107 -19.06 -17.09 70.14
CA PHE A 107 -19.03 -15.62 70.11
C PHE A 107 -18.68 -14.98 71.46
N PHE A 108 -19.15 -15.56 72.57
CA PHE A 108 -19.08 -14.93 73.90
C PHE A 108 -17.93 -15.45 74.78
N THR A 109 -17.15 -16.42 74.31
CA THR A 109 -16.07 -17.01 75.12
C THR A 109 -14.92 -16.04 75.40
N LYS A 110 -14.30 -16.27 76.56
CA LYS A 110 -13.33 -15.39 77.23
C LYS A 110 -11.89 -15.80 76.98
N LYS A 111 -11.65 -17.02 76.49
CA LYS A 111 -10.31 -17.55 76.21
C LYS A 111 -9.89 -17.13 74.81
N ALA A 112 -9.11 -16.05 74.72
CA ALA A 112 -8.58 -15.51 73.46
C ALA A 112 -7.75 -16.52 72.64
N SER A 113 -7.32 -17.64 73.22
CA SER A 113 -6.50 -18.67 72.57
C SER A 113 -7.27 -19.90 72.07
N SER A 114 -8.58 -20.04 72.34
CA SER A 114 -9.30 -21.30 72.03
C SER A 114 -10.48 -21.18 71.06
N THR A 115 -10.92 -19.99 70.66
CA THR A 115 -11.94 -19.84 69.59
C THR A 115 -11.66 -18.66 68.65
N PRO A 116 -11.73 -18.86 67.32
CA PRO A 116 -11.43 -17.82 66.33
C PRO A 116 -12.57 -16.80 66.10
N PHE A 117 -13.74 -16.99 66.73
CA PHE A 117 -14.95 -16.16 66.53
C PHE A 117 -15.33 -15.31 67.76
N SER A 118 -14.46 -15.23 68.78
CA SER A 118 -14.72 -14.49 70.03
C SER A 118 -14.85 -12.97 69.78
N ILE A 119 -16.07 -12.43 69.95
CA ILE A 119 -16.34 -11.00 69.78
C ILE A 119 -15.57 -10.13 70.78
N PRO A 120 -15.45 -10.52 72.07
CA PRO A 120 -14.59 -9.78 73.01
C PRO A 120 -13.13 -9.65 72.58
N MET A 121 -12.58 -10.63 71.85
CA MET A 121 -11.22 -10.54 71.29
C MET A 121 -11.14 -9.45 70.20
N TYR A 122 -12.09 -9.45 69.26
CA TYR A 122 -12.13 -8.45 68.19
C TYR A 122 -12.38 -7.04 68.73
N PHE A 123 -13.28 -6.88 69.71
CA PHE A 123 -13.48 -5.60 70.39
C PHE A 123 -12.22 -5.11 71.11
N ARG A 124 -11.46 -6.01 71.72
CA ARG A 124 -10.18 -5.66 72.35
C ARG A 124 -9.20 -5.08 71.34
N SER A 125 -9.14 -5.65 70.14
CA SER A 125 -8.29 -5.19 69.05
C SER A 125 -8.81 -3.90 68.40
N TYR A 126 -10.12 -3.73 68.28
CA TYR A 126 -10.76 -2.49 67.87
C TYR A 126 -10.32 -1.31 68.76
N LEU A 127 -10.29 -1.53 70.08
CA LEU A 127 -9.81 -0.53 71.04
C LEU A 127 -8.32 -0.18 70.91
N ASP A 128 -7.47 -1.03 70.32
CA ASP A 128 -6.04 -0.69 70.10
C ASP A 128 -5.90 0.41 69.04
N HIS A 129 -6.85 0.47 68.10
CA HIS A 129 -6.78 1.33 66.93
C HIS A 129 -7.89 2.41 66.90
N TYR A 130 -8.73 2.46 67.94
CA TYR A 130 -9.82 3.42 68.05
C TYR A 130 -9.29 4.86 68.17
N ARG A 131 -9.72 5.73 67.24
CA ARG A 131 -9.40 7.16 67.23
C ARG A 131 -10.69 8.00 67.31
N PRO A 132 -10.92 8.79 68.37
CA PRO A 132 -12.17 9.53 68.59
C PRO A 132 -12.55 10.61 67.56
N ALA A 133 -11.80 10.79 66.47
CA ALA A 133 -11.92 11.94 65.57
C ALA A 133 -11.73 11.62 64.06
N SER A 134 -11.72 10.35 63.64
CA SER A 134 -11.62 10.07 62.19
C SER A 134 -12.98 10.30 61.52
N SER A 135 -13.10 11.34 60.71
CA SER A 135 -14.29 11.73 59.94
C SER A 135 -14.63 10.78 58.76
N GLY A 136 -14.35 9.48 58.90
CA GLY A 136 -14.54 8.48 57.85
C GLY A 136 -15.43 7.32 58.29
N SER A 137 -16.04 6.63 57.33
CA SER A 137 -16.85 5.43 57.57
C SER A 137 -15.93 4.22 57.78
N HIS A 138 -16.20 3.41 58.79
CA HIS A 138 -15.44 2.18 59.07
C HIS A 138 -16.37 0.97 59.10
N ALA A 139 -15.88 -0.16 58.58
CA ALA A 139 -16.56 -1.44 58.71
C ALA A 139 -15.55 -2.54 59.08
N TYR A 140 -15.87 -3.34 60.09
CA TYR A 140 -15.01 -4.41 60.60
C TYR A 140 -15.67 -5.75 60.35
N LEU A 141 -15.17 -6.51 59.38
CA LEU A 141 -15.79 -7.72 58.87
C LEU A 141 -15.07 -8.95 59.41
N LEU A 142 -15.83 -9.88 59.97
CA LEU A 142 -15.39 -11.25 60.18
C LEU A 142 -16.03 -12.15 59.10
N CYS A 143 -15.23 -12.59 58.13
CA CYS A 143 -15.68 -13.33 56.97
C CYS A 143 -15.38 -14.83 57.12
N THR A 144 -16.42 -15.67 57.01
CA THR A 144 -16.31 -17.10 57.25
C THR A 144 -17.27 -17.96 56.44
N ASN A 145 -16.89 -19.21 56.19
CA ASN A 145 -17.74 -20.22 55.56
C ASN A 145 -18.69 -20.91 56.56
N ALA A 146 -18.60 -20.59 57.85
CA ALA A 146 -19.53 -21.12 58.86
C ALA A 146 -20.90 -20.42 58.78
N THR A 147 -21.97 -21.15 59.12
CA THR A 147 -23.32 -20.61 59.31
C THR A 147 -23.53 -20.19 60.77
N ILE A 148 -24.61 -19.48 61.06
CA ILE A 148 -25.01 -19.08 62.42
C ILE A 148 -26.09 -20.03 62.91
N ASP A 149 -26.03 -20.45 64.17
CA ASP A 149 -27.09 -21.26 64.79
C ASP A 149 -28.40 -20.48 64.87
N ASP A 150 -29.55 -21.14 64.65
CA ASP A 150 -30.87 -20.48 64.65
C ASP A 150 -31.17 -19.72 65.95
N LYS A 151 -30.67 -20.19 67.10
CA LYS A 151 -30.86 -19.50 68.38
C LYS A 151 -30.08 -18.20 68.46
N MET A 152 -29.00 -18.07 67.69
CA MET A 152 -28.20 -16.85 67.61
C MET A 152 -28.80 -15.82 66.66
N MET A 153 -29.65 -16.22 65.71
CA MET A 153 -30.30 -15.30 64.74
C MET A 153 -31.18 -14.23 65.41
N GLN A 154 -31.64 -14.46 66.65
CA GLN A 154 -32.35 -13.44 67.42
C GLN A 154 -31.51 -12.17 67.66
N TYR A 155 -30.18 -12.28 67.63
CA TYR A 155 -29.24 -11.18 67.88
C TYR A 155 -28.82 -10.41 66.62
N PHE A 156 -29.04 -10.97 65.43
CA PHE A 156 -28.50 -10.42 64.19
C PHE A 156 -29.59 -9.94 63.24
N THR A 157 -29.34 -8.84 62.55
CA THR A 157 -30.12 -8.38 61.41
C THR A 157 -29.35 -8.65 60.14
N ARG A 158 -30.00 -9.29 59.16
CA ARG A 158 -29.44 -9.45 57.82
C ARG A 158 -29.31 -8.07 57.15
N ARG A 159 -28.14 -7.79 56.60
CA ARG A 159 -27.87 -6.60 55.80
C ARG A 159 -27.89 -6.97 54.31
N HIS A 160 -28.48 -6.09 53.54
CA HIS A 160 -28.45 -6.11 52.08
C HIS A 160 -27.82 -4.82 51.60
N TYR A 161 -26.98 -4.94 50.59
CA TYR A 161 -26.26 -3.81 50.01
C TYR A 161 -26.68 -3.66 48.56
N ASP A 162 -26.72 -2.41 48.08
CA ASP A 162 -26.93 -2.15 46.68
C ASP A 162 -25.71 -2.60 45.86
N VAL A 163 -25.90 -2.94 44.59
CA VAL A 163 -24.83 -3.41 43.69
C VAL A 163 -23.72 -2.36 43.49
N SER A 164 -23.99 -1.09 43.76
CA SER A 164 -23.00 -0.01 43.75
C SER A 164 -22.20 0.12 45.05
N ASP A 165 -22.62 -0.51 46.14
CA ASP A 165 -21.91 -0.51 47.41
C ASP A 165 -20.74 -1.49 47.36
N ILE A 166 -19.59 -1.10 47.92
CA ILE A 166 -18.40 -1.93 47.98
C ILE A 166 -18.63 -3.21 48.79
N LEU A 167 -19.54 -3.21 49.77
CA LEU A 167 -19.90 -4.39 50.57
C LEU A 167 -20.79 -5.40 49.82
N SER A 168 -21.28 -5.05 48.62
CA SER A 168 -22.02 -6.00 47.77
C SER A 168 -21.19 -7.19 47.30
N PHE A 169 -19.86 -7.17 47.48
CA PHE A 169 -19.03 -8.36 47.31
C PHE A 169 -19.47 -9.54 48.19
N CYS A 170 -20.15 -9.29 49.31
CA CYS A 170 -20.69 -10.34 50.17
C CYS A 170 -21.66 -11.26 49.41
N ASP A 171 -22.49 -10.69 48.53
CA ASP A 171 -23.44 -11.46 47.71
C ASP A 171 -22.70 -12.26 46.62
N LEU A 172 -21.59 -11.74 46.07
CA LEU A 172 -20.76 -12.44 45.08
C LEU A 172 -20.13 -13.71 45.64
N ILE A 173 -19.64 -13.64 46.87
CA ILE A 173 -19.10 -14.80 47.59
C ILE A 173 -20.19 -15.71 48.19
N ASN A 174 -21.47 -15.44 47.86
CA ASN A 174 -22.66 -16.12 48.37
C ASN A 174 -22.75 -16.14 49.91
N ALA A 175 -22.22 -15.10 50.55
CA ALA A 175 -22.27 -14.95 51.99
C ALA A 175 -23.42 -14.05 52.41
N THR A 176 -23.98 -14.32 53.58
CA THR A 176 -24.94 -13.42 54.21
C THR A 176 -24.22 -12.50 55.18
N CYS A 177 -24.39 -11.19 55.01
CA CYS A 177 -23.86 -10.18 55.92
C CYS A 177 -24.85 -9.91 57.06
N TYR A 178 -24.36 -9.90 58.29
CA TYR A 178 -25.13 -9.69 59.51
C TYR A 178 -24.55 -8.53 60.32
N SER A 179 -25.42 -7.67 60.84
CA SER A 179 -25.08 -6.71 61.90
C SER A 179 -25.81 -7.04 63.19
N PHE A 180 -25.40 -6.48 64.32
CA PHE A 180 -26.17 -6.62 65.56
C PHE A 180 -27.53 -5.90 65.48
N LYS A 181 -28.55 -6.46 66.15
CA LYS A 181 -29.86 -5.80 66.34
C LYS A 181 -29.78 -4.69 67.37
N ARG A 182 -30.25 -3.47 67.05
CA ARG A 182 -30.31 -2.37 68.02
C ARG A 182 -31.23 -2.65 69.22
N GLU A 183 -32.28 -3.44 69.03
CA GLU A 183 -33.27 -3.76 70.06
C GLU A 183 -32.92 -5.00 70.91
N GLY A 184 -31.80 -5.68 70.61
CA GLY A 184 -31.38 -6.87 71.35
C GLY A 184 -30.85 -6.53 72.75
N LYS A 185 -31.36 -7.18 73.79
CA LYS A 185 -30.78 -7.07 75.14
C LYS A 185 -29.50 -7.90 75.23
N PHE A 186 -28.38 -7.33 74.80
CA PHE A 186 -27.03 -7.92 74.84
C PHE A 186 -26.36 -7.88 76.21
N THR A 187 -27.11 -8.09 77.30
CA THR A 187 -26.61 -7.82 78.65
C THR A 187 -25.38 -8.65 79.00
N ALA A 188 -25.31 -9.90 78.53
CA ALA A 188 -24.14 -10.77 78.72
C ALA A 188 -22.93 -10.31 77.88
N LEU A 189 -23.12 -10.00 76.59
CA LEU A 189 -22.04 -9.52 75.71
C LEU A 189 -21.47 -8.20 76.24
N PHE A 190 -22.32 -7.22 76.54
CA PHE A 190 -21.92 -5.90 77.03
C PHE A 190 -21.12 -6.02 78.33
N LYS A 191 -21.55 -6.91 79.23
CA LYS A 191 -20.81 -7.20 80.46
C LYS A 191 -19.42 -7.75 80.15
N ASP A 192 -19.27 -8.62 79.15
CA ASP A 192 -17.99 -9.16 78.73
C ASP A 192 -17.12 -8.14 77.98
N LEU A 193 -17.69 -7.29 77.13
CA LEU A 193 -16.98 -6.21 76.44
C LEU A 193 -16.48 -5.15 77.43
N ARG A 194 -17.30 -4.75 78.41
CA ARG A 194 -16.91 -3.88 79.54
C ARG A 194 -15.78 -4.51 80.36
N ARG A 195 -15.85 -5.82 80.60
CA ARG A 195 -14.81 -6.53 81.35
C ARG A 195 -13.49 -6.54 80.59
N VAL A 196 -13.50 -6.85 79.29
CA VAL A 196 -12.26 -6.91 78.49
C VAL A 196 -11.62 -5.53 78.30
N SER A 197 -12.43 -4.47 78.17
CA SER A 197 -11.94 -3.09 78.15
C SER A 197 -11.37 -2.66 79.51
N LEU A 198 -12.03 -2.98 80.63
CA LEU A 198 -11.49 -2.80 81.98
C LEU A 198 -10.18 -3.57 82.21
N GLU A 199 -10.07 -4.81 81.72
CA GLU A 199 -8.85 -5.61 81.80
C GLU A 199 -7.68 -4.93 81.09
N LYS A 200 -7.97 -4.25 79.97
CA LYS A 200 -6.99 -3.47 79.21
C LYS A 200 -6.57 -2.19 79.95
N LEU A 201 -7.54 -1.47 80.52
CA LEU A 201 -7.27 -0.30 81.37
C LEU A 201 -6.40 -0.66 82.59
N GLY A 202 -6.76 -1.73 83.32
CA GLY A 202 -6.02 -2.12 84.51
C GLY A 202 -4.58 -2.56 84.20
N LYS A 203 -4.34 -3.20 83.04
CA LYS A 203 -2.98 -3.47 82.55
C LYS A 203 -2.20 -2.20 82.26
N LEU A 204 -2.83 -1.25 81.57
CA LEU A 204 -2.22 0.04 81.24
C LEU A 204 -1.82 0.79 82.52
N LEU A 205 -2.76 0.95 83.47
CA LEU A 205 -2.51 1.61 84.75
C LEU A 205 -1.43 0.89 85.57
N ALA A 206 -1.46 -0.44 85.63
CA ALA A 206 -0.43 -1.21 86.33
C ALA A 206 0.96 -1.06 85.69
N SER A 207 1.04 -0.97 84.36
CA SER A 207 2.28 -0.73 83.63
C SER A 207 2.83 0.65 83.95
N HIS A 208 2.02 1.71 83.78
CA HIS A 208 2.42 3.09 84.06
C HIS A 208 2.81 3.32 85.53
N ALA A 209 2.06 2.72 86.46
CA ALA A 209 2.39 2.78 87.88
C ALA A 209 3.74 2.14 88.21
N LYS A 210 4.19 1.20 87.39
CA LYS A 210 5.45 0.48 87.58
C LYS A 210 6.62 1.12 86.83
N THR A 211 6.40 1.58 85.61
CA THR A 211 7.44 2.25 84.79
C THR A 211 7.67 3.69 85.22
N GLY A 212 6.69 4.31 85.90
CA GLY A 212 6.72 5.73 86.25
C GLY A 212 6.49 6.66 85.06
N GLU A 213 6.19 6.10 83.89
CA GLU A 213 5.93 6.84 82.66
C GLU A 213 4.67 7.69 82.81
N GLU A 214 4.74 8.94 82.37
CA GLU A 214 3.62 9.86 82.42
C GLU A 214 2.48 9.38 81.51
N ILE A 215 1.29 9.28 82.10
CA ILE A 215 0.04 9.10 81.37
C ILE A 215 -0.33 10.44 80.75
N ASN A 216 -0.26 10.50 79.42
CA ASN A 216 -0.63 11.68 78.65
C ASN A 216 -2.13 11.71 78.32
N SER A 217 -2.63 12.91 77.99
CA SER A 217 -4.02 13.15 77.58
C SER A 217 -4.41 12.54 76.22
N ASN A 218 -3.46 11.94 75.50
CA ASN A 218 -3.69 11.36 74.18
C ASN A 218 -4.11 9.89 74.24
N ASP A 219 -3.93 9.20 75.38
CA ASP A 219 -4.34 7.80 75.53
C ASP A 219 -5.87 7.66 75.52
N THR A 220 -6.36 6.94 74.52
CA THR A 220 -7.78 6.72 74.27
C THR A 220 -8.47 5.99 75.41
N LEU A 221 -7.87 4.97 76.02
CA LEU A 221 -8.51 4.20 77.09
C LEU A 221 -8.63 5.00 78.38
N ILE A 222 -7.62 5.82 78.67
CA ILE A 222 -7.65 6.75 79.82
C ILE A 222 -8.78 7.77 79.65
N ARG A 223 -9.01 8.27 78.43
CA ARG A 223 -10.15 9.14 78.14
C ARG A 223 -11.49 8.47 78.35
N LEU A 224 -11.68 7.28 77.78
CA LEU A 224 -12.94 6.55 77.87
C LEU A 224 -13.32 6.18 79.31
N TYR A 225 -12.33 6.02 80.20
CA TYR A 225 -12.54 5.70 81.61
C TYR A 225 -12.24 6.86 82.56
N HIS A 226 -12.16 8.10 82.07
CA HIS A 226 -11.86 9.28 82.88
C HIS A 226 -12.63 9.33 84.20
N ASN A 227 -13.95 9.12 84.16
CA ASN A 227 -14.81 9.18 85.35
C ASN A 227 -14.42 8.13 86.40
N LEU A 228 -14.18 6.89 85.97
CA LEU A 228 -13.76 5.79 86.86
C LEU A 228 -12.37 6.05 87.44
N ILE A 229 -11.44 6.57 86.64
CA ILE A 229 -10.08 6.91 87.08
C ILE A 229 -10.11 8.05 88.10
N ALA A 230 -10.81 9.15 87.80
CA ALA A 230 -10.95 10.31 88.70
C ALA A 230 -11.59 9.94 90.05
N MET A 231 -12.54 8.99 90.05
CA MET A 231 -13.10 8.45 91.29
C MET A 231 -12.09 7.60 92.07
N SER A 232 -11.16 6.93 91.37
CA SER A 232 -10.22 5.95 91.95
C SER A 232 -8.93 6.57 92.50
N VAL A 233 -8.55 7.78 92.06
CA VAL A 233 -7.27 8.40 92.43
C VAL A 233 -7.43 9.74 93.14
N GLU A 234 -6.44 10.14 93.94
CA GLU A 234 -6.31 11.45 94.56
C GLU A 234 -4.95 12.07 94.23
N ARG A 235 -4.93 13.40 94.16
CA ARG A 235 -3.74 14.17 93.74
C ARG A 235 -2.75 14.29 94.91
N VAL A 236 -1.48 13.97 94.67
CA VAL A 236 -0.38 14.06 95.65
C VAL A 236 0.50 15.29 95.39
N THR A 237 0.87 15.52 94.13
CA THR A 237 1.56 16.74 93.64
C THR A 237 0.92 17.20 92.34
N SER A 238 1.48 18.20 91.64
CA SER A 238 0.90 18.70 90.40
C SER A 238 0.63 17.57 89.38
N SER A 239 1.59 16.67 89.14
CA SER A 239 1.46 15.60 88.14
C SER A 239 1.40 14.19 88.71
N VAL A 240 1.42 14.00 90.04
CA VAL A 240 1.45 12.67 90.66
C VAL A 240 0.17 12.42 91.43
N PHE A 241 -0.44 11.25 91.17
CA PHE A 241 -1.66 10.76 91.78
C PHE A 241 -1.39 9.43 92.50
N ARG A 242 -2.16 9.13 93.53
CA ARG A 242 -2.19 7.80 94.17
C ARG A 242 -3.62 7.29 94.21
N PHE A 243 -3.80 5.98 94.28
CA PHE A 243 -5.14 5.41 94.47
C PHE A 243 -5.70 5.78 95.84
N LYS A 244 -6.97 6.21 95.90
CA LYS A 244 -7.67 6.56 97.15
C LYS A 244 -7.78 5.34 98.06
N ARG A 245 -7.95 5.57 99.36
CA ARG A 245 -8.26 4.49 100.31
C ARG A 245 -9.52 3.72 99.90
N ASP A 246 -10.55 4.44 99.45
CA ASP A 246 -11.83 3.87 99.01
C ASP A 246 -11.67 2.94 97.79
N PHE A 247 -10.66 3.16 96.95
CA PHE A 247 -10.34 2.27 95.83
C PHE A 247 -9.90 0.89 96.33
N TRP A 248 -9.01 0.87 97.34
CA TRP A 248 -8.48 -0.36 97.92
C TRP A 248 -9.53 -1.14 98.72
N THR A 249 -10.51 -0.45 99.31
CA THR A 249 -11.61 -1.07 100.07
C THR A 249 -12.90 -1.26 99.25
N ALA A 250 -12.90 -0.94 97.96
CA ALA A 250 -14.08 -1.05 97.11
C ALA A 250 -14.53 -2.51 96.95
N HIS A 251 -15.83 -2.76 97.06
CA HIS A 251 -16.42 -4.09 96.92
C HIS A 251 -16.21 -4.65 95.50
N ASP A 252 -15.86 -5.93 95.36
CA ASP A 252 -15.51 -6.59 94.09
C ASP A 252 -16.56 -6.47 92.98
N ALA A 253 -17.83 -6.31 93.36
CA ALA A 253 -18.92 -6.13 92.41
C ALA A 253 -18.99 -4.73 91.79
N THR A 254 -18.38 -3.71 92.40
CA THR A 254 -18.40 -2.31 91.93
C THR A 254 -17.39 -2.08 90.80
N PRO A 255 -17.56 -1.04 89.94
CA PRO A 255 -16.61 -0.72 88.88
C PRO A 255 -15.19 -0.50 89.41
N MET A 256 -15.09 0.19 90.54
CA MET A 256 -13.85 0.49 91.25
C MET A 256 -13.18 -0.78 91.80
N GLY A 257 -13.94 -1.65 92.47
CA GLY A 257 -13.44 -2.93 92.98
C GLY A 257 -13.00 -3.89 91.86
N ARG A 258 -13.71 -3.90 90.72
CA ARG A 258 -13.29 -4.66 89.54
C ARG A 258 -11.98 -4.15 88.96
N LEU A 259 -11.80 -2.83 88.84
CA LEU A 259 -10.56 -2.22 88.38
C LEU A 259 -9.40 -2.54 89.34
N ARG A 260 -9.63 -2.43 90.66
CA ARG A 260 -8.67 -2.81 91.71
C ARG A 260 -8.12 -4.22 91.50
N ILE A 261 -8.99 -5.23 91.41
CA ILE A 261 -8.59 -6.64 91.22
C ILE A 261 -7.70 -6.81 89.99
N ILE A 262 -8.01 -6.09 88.90
CA ILE A 262 -7.25 -6.16 87.65
C ILE A 262 -5.87 -5.52 87.84
N VAL A 263 -5.80 -4.32 88.42
CA VAL A 263 -4.54 -3.59 88.65
C VAL A 263 -3.63 -4.39 89.57
N GLU A 264 -4.13 -4.91 90.70
CA GLU A 264 -3.38 -5.75 91.64
C GLU A 264 -2.77 -6.98 90.96
N ARG A 265 -3.61 -7.68 90.18
CA ARG A 265 -3.20 -8.89 89.46
C ARG A 265 -2.17 -8.61 88.38
N GLU A 266 -2.32 -7.54 87.61
CA GLU A 266 -1.42 -7.24 86.48
C GLU A 266 -0.11 -6.60 86.97
N TYR A 267 -0.16 -5.75 88.00
CA TYR A 267 1.03 -5.21 88.65
C TYR A 267 1.91 -6.33 89.23
N GLY A 268 1.28 -7.34 89.85
CA GLY A 268 1.96 -8.51 90.40
C GLY A 268 2.60 -9.45 89.37
N LYS A 269 2.24 -9.36 88.09
CA LYS A 269 2.83 -10.17 86.99
C LYS A 269 4.12 -9.55 86.41
N LEU A 270 4.39 -8.28 86.68
CA LEU A 270 5.55 -7.58 86.15
C LEU A 270 6.79 -7.85 87.04
N PRO A 271 8.02 -8.00 86.50
CA PRO A 271 9.21 -8.31 87.30
C PRO A 271 9.66 -7.14 88.22
N GLN A 272 10.13 -7.46 89.45
CA GLN A 272 10.54 -6.62 90.61
C GLN A 272 9.53 -6.42 91.75
N ASN A 273 10.08 -6.33 92.98
CA ASN A 273 9.48 -6.37 94.32
C ASN A 273 8.13 -5.66 94.46
N LYS A 274 7.15 -6.34 95.08
CA LYS A 274 5.84 -5.77 95.46
C LYS A 274 6.04 -4.58 96.43
N PRO A 275 5.66 -3.34 96.06
CA PRO A 275 5.49 -2.26 97.03
C PRO A 275 4.30 -2.57 97.95
N LYS A 276 4.23 -1.89 99.10
CA LYS A 276 3.00 -1.84 99.92
C LYS A 276 1.90 -1.14 99.11
N GLU A 277 0.65 -1.57 99.29
CA GLU A 277 -0.56 -1.08 98.56
C GLU A 277 -0.67 0.45 98.51
N GLU A 278 -0.13 1.15 99.51
CA GLU A 278 -0.15 2.61 99.66
C GLU A 278 0.92 3.37 98.84
N ALA A 279 1.84 2.67 98.16
CA ALA A 279 2.98 3.27 97.43
C ALA A 279 2.81 3.30 95.90
N ILE A 280 1.68 2.83 95.36
CA ILE A 280 1.43 2.81 93.92
C ILE A 280 1.02 4.22 93.46
N GLN A 281 1.94 4.89 92.77
CA GLN A 281 1.76 6.24 92.24
C GLN A 281 1.63 6.21 90.71
N LEU A 282 0.78 7.09 90.18
CA LEU A 282 0.58 7.33 88.76
C LEU A 282 1.00 8.75 88.44
N THR A 283 1.88 8.93 87.48
CA THR A 283 2.17 10.26 86.93
C THR A 283 1.17 10.54 85.82
N ILE A 284 0.33 11.56 85.96
CA ILE A 284 -0.73 11.93 84.99
C ILE A 284 -0.58 13.41 84.65
N SER A 285 -0.60 13.74 83.36
CA SER A 285 -0.48 15.12 82.90
C SER A 285 -1.56 16.03 83.51
N ASN A 286 -1.17 17.24 83.95
CA ASN A 286 -1.97 18.20 84.72
C ASN A 286 -3.34 18.57 84.10
N ALA A 287 -3.52 18.38 82.79
CA ALA A 287 -4.70 18.82 82.04
C ALA A 287 -5.91 17.87 82.11
N PHE A 288 -5.82 16.72 82.80
CA PHE A 288 -6.78 15.63 82.59
C PHE A 288 -7.75 15.31 83.74
N ILE A 289 -7.46 15.70 84.99
CA ILE A 289 -8.30 15.33 86.15
C ILE A 289 -8.73 16.58 86.92
N ASP A 290 -9.82 17.20 86.47
CA ASP A 290 -10.64 18.05 87.36
C ASP A 290 -11.55 17.12 88.16
N ILE A 291 -11.31 17.01 89.46
CA ILE A 291 -12.10 16.18 90.37
C ILE A 291 -13.50 16.79 90.45
N PRO A 292 -14.58 16.15 89.94
CA PRO A 292 -15.91 16.67 90.13
C PRO A 292 -16.26 16.58 91.62
N ASN A 293 -16.79 17.66 92.21
CA ASN A 293 -17.44 17.59 93.52
C ASN A 293 -18.58 16.57 93.42
N ALA A 294 -18.40 15.40 94.03
CA ALA A 294 -19.40 14.37 94.14
C ALA A 294 -20.52 14.85 95.08
N ALA A 295 -21.45 15.65 94.56
CA ALA A 295 -22.74 15.88 95.16
C ALA A 295 -23.76 16.11 94.04
N ALA A 296 -24.86 15.35 94.10
CA ALA A 296 -26.00 15.38 93.21
C ALA A 296 -25.81 14.71 91.83
N ASN A 297 -25.93 13.37 91.81
CA ASN A 297 -26.97 12.71 91.00
C ASN A 297 -27.06 11.22 91.36
N THR A 298 -28.18 10.82 91.95
CA THR A 298 -28.58 9.45 92.28
C THR A 298 -28.99 8.63 91.04
N GLY A 299 -28.18 8.68 89.98
CA GLY A 299 -28.18 7.70 88.89
C GLY A 299 -27.09 6.66 89.15
N ALA A 300 -27.35 5.38 88.90
CA ALA A 300 -26.47 4.27 89.28
C ALA A 300 -24.99 4.52 88.90
N VAL A 301 -24.09 4.48 89.90
CA VAL A 301 -22.63 4.75 89.76
C VAL A 301 -21.99 3.99 88.60
N ASP A 302 -22.46 2.77 88.30
CA ASP A 302 -22.06 1.97 87.13
C ASP A 302 -22.26 2.73 85.80
N GLN A 303 -23.40 3.38 85.62
CA GLN A 303 -23.72 4.07 84.37
C GLN A 303 -22.80 5.28 84.15
N PHE A 304 -22.50 6.03 85.21
CA PHE A 304 -21.56 7.15 85.16
C PHE A 304 -20.12 6.70 84.84
N CYS A 305 -19.70 5.52 85.33
CA CYS A 305 -18.35 4.99 85.10
C CYS A 305 -18.16 4.38 83.71
N PHE A 306 -19.22 3.85 83.10
CA PHE A 306 -19.16 3.16 81.81
C PHE A 306 -19.75 3.95 80.63
N GLU A 307 -20.32 5.13 80.85
CA GLU A 307 -21.05 5.87 79.81
C GLU A 307 -20.28 6.00 78.48
N GLN A 308 -19.02 6.44 78.52
CA GLN A 308 -18.24 6.62 77.31
C GLN A 308 -17.87 5.29 76.65
N ILE A 309 -17.46 4.28 77.43
CA ILE A 309 -17.12 2.97 76.86
C ILE A 309 -18.36 2.25 76.29
N ASP A 310 -19.54 2.45 76.89
CA ASP A 310 -20.80 1.92 76.36
C ASP A 310 -21.14 2.53 75.00
N ARG A 311 -20.91 3.83 74.81
CA ARG A 311 -21.03 4.47 73.49
C ARG A 311 -20.07 3.83 72.48
N ILE A 312 -18.83 3.52 72.87
CA ILE A 312 -17.87 2.84 71.99
C ILE A 312 -18.25 1.39 71.71
N ILE A 313 -18.81 0.67 72.69
CA ILE A 313 -19.35 -0.68 72.49
C ILE A 313 -20.48 -0.65 71.47
N HIS A 314 -21.41 0.32 71.59
CA HIS A 314 -22.47 0.51 70.61
C HIS A 314 -21.92 0.86 69.23
N GLN A 315 -20.94 1.76 69.15
CA GLN A 315 -20.27 2.10 67.90
C GLN A 315 -19.61 0.85 67.25
N PHE A 316 -18.87 0.06 68.02
CA PHE A 316 -18.30 -1.19 67.55
C PHE A 316 -19.38 -2.16 67.06
N CYS A 317 -20.49 -2.31 67.79
CA CYS A 317 -21.59 -3.18 67.35
C CYS A 317 -22.28 -2.68 66.06
N ASP A 318 -22.30 -1.37 65.82
CA ASP A 318 -22.85 -0.78 64.59
C ASP A 318 -21.86 -0.95 63.41
N GLU A 319 -20.55 -0.87 63.64
CA GLU A 319 -19.48 -0.99 62.63
C GLU A 319 -19.04 -2.45 62.37
N PHE A 320 -19.28 -3.35 63.30
CA PHE A 320 -18.90 -4.77 63.20
C PHE A 320 -19.93 -5.56 62.40
N LEU A 321 -19.42 -6.26 61.37
CA LEU A 321 -20.20 -7.07 60.46
C LEU A 321 -19.70 -8.51 60.49
N LEU A 322 -20.65 -9.45 60.53
CA LEU A 322 -20.36 -10.87 60.44
C LEU A 322 -20.83 -11.38 59.08
N VAL A 323 -19.90 -11.88 58.27
CA VAL A 323 -20.16 -12.37 56.91
C VAL A 323 -20.03 -13.90 56.92
N CYS A 324 -21.17 -14.59 56.80
CA CYS A 324 -21.27 -16.04 57.01
C CYS A 324 -21.70 -16.79 55.75
N GLY A 325 -21.22 -18.02 55.60
CA GLY A 325 -21.56 -18.90 54.48
C GLY A 325 -20.77 -18.61 53.19
N SER A 326 -19.61 -17.94 53.27
CA SER A 326 -18.76 -17.70 52.12
C SER A 326 -18.41 -18.99 51.36
N LYS A 327 -18.36 -18.89 50.03
CA LYS A 327 -17.94 -19.95 49.12
C LYS A 327 -16.57 -20.55 49.46
N SER A 328 -16.35 -21.78 48.99
CA SER A 328 -15.04 -22.45 49.06
C SER A 328 -14.00 -21.73 48.20
N GLU A 329 -12.73 -22.00 48.50
CA GLU A 329 -11.58 -21.57 47.73
C GLU A 329 -11.76 -21.77 46.21
N SER A 330 -12.21 -22.95 45.76
CA SER A 330 -12.40 -23.27 44.33
C SER A 330 -13.48 -22.43 43.65
N ASN A 331 -14.56 -22.13 44.38
CA ASN A 331 -15.67 -21.36 43.82
C ASN A 331 -15.33 -19.87 43.75
N LEU A 332 -14.57 -19.35 44.72
CA LEU A 332 -14.03 -17.98 44.66
C LEU A 332 -13.10 -17.76 43.46
N LEU A 333 -12.37 -18.78 43.01
CA LEU A 333 -11.58 -18.71 41.78
C LEU A 333 -12.47 -18.47 40.55
N SER A 334 -13.59 -19.21 40.45
CA SER A 334 -14.57 -19.02 39.37
C SER A 334 -15.16 -17.61 39.40
N ASP A 335 -15.57 -17.14 40.58
CA ASP A 335 -16.14 -15.80 40.75
C ASP A 335 -15.14 -14.70 40.36
N ALA A 336 -13.87 -14.86 40.74
CA ALA A 336 -12.81 -13.93 40.35
C ALA A 336 -12.62 -13.89 38.82
N HIS A 337 -12.66 -15.04 38.13
CA HIS A 337 -12.62 -15.05 36.68
C HIS A 337 -13.81 -14.31 36.08
N GLU A 338 -15.03 -14.49 36.60
CA GLU A 338 -16.25 -13.81 36.12
C GLU A 338 -16.18 -12.29 36.29
N LEU A 339 -15.55 -11.81 37.38
CA LEU A 339 -15.37 -10.40 37.68
C LEU A 339 -14.34 -9.69 36.81
N MET A 340 -13.54 -10.41 36.02
CA MET A 340 -12.62 -9.74 35.11
C MET A 340 -13.37 -8.92 34.06
N PRO A 341 -12.85 -7.74 33.68
CA PRO A 341 -13.42 -6.94 32.60
C PRO A 341 -13.63 -7.76 31.32
N SER A 342 -14.68 -7.45 30.55
CA SER A 342 -15.02 -8.19 29.33
C SER A 342 -13.93 -8.14 28.26
N TRP A 343 -13.11 -7.09 28.28
CA TRP A 343 -11.96 -6.94 27.37
C TRP A 343 -10.75 -7.82 27.74
N VAL A 344 -10.80 -8.55 28.85
CA VAL A 344 -9.79 -9.57 29.21
C VAL A 344 -10.15 -10.89 28.54
N ARG A 345 -9.41 -11.26 27.49
CA ARG A 345 -9.59 -12.52 26.74
C ARG A 345 -8.84 -13.68 27.41
N ASP A 346 -7.55 -13.51 27.71
CA ASP A 346 -6.79 -14.47 28.51
C ASP A 346 -7.04 -14.27 30.01
N ARG A 347 -8.19 -14.77 30.45
CA ARG A 347 -8.58 -14.70 31.87
C ARG A 347 -7.65 -15.51 32.78
N LYS A 348 -7.01 -16.56 32.27
CA LYS A 348 -6.16 -17.43 33.09
C LYS A 348 -4.80 -16.78 33.33
N GLY A 349 -4.09 -16.39 32.28
CA GLY A 349 -2.79 -15.72 32.42
C GLY A 349 -2.90 -14.38 33.14
N THR A 350 -3.97 -13.61 32.88
CA THR A 350 -4.23 -12.36 33.62
C THR A 350 -4.47 -12.64 35.11
N PHE A 351 -5.19 -13.72 35.45
CA PHE A 351 -5.44 -14.08 36.85
C PHE A 351 -4.15 -14.44 37.57
N GLU A 352 -3.33 -15.31 36.96
CA GLU A 352 -2.04 -15.72 37.53
C GLU A 352 -1.14 -14.52 37.81
N ASN A 353 -1.10 -13.54 36.90
CA ASN A 353 -0.32 -12.31 37.10
C ASN A 353 -0.86 -11.40 38.20
N LEU A 354 -2.18 -11.20 38.28
CA LEU A 354 -2.80 -10.46 39.39
C LEU A 354 -2.63 -11.19 40.72
N GLN A 355 -2.61 -12.51 40.70
CA GLN A 355 -2.41 -13.34 41.88
C GLN A 355 -0.98 -13.19 42.38
N THR A 356 0.01 -13.12 41.48
CA THR A 356 1.40 -12.78 41.82
C THR A 356 1.49 -11.41 42.50
N LEU A 357 0.80 -10.39 41.98
CA LEU A 357 0.75 -9.06 42.61
C LEU A 357 0.20 -9.11 44.05
N LEU A 358 -0.86 -9.90 44.28
CA LEU A 358 -1.40 -10.12 45.63
C LEU A 358 -0.47 -10.94 46.53
N LEU A 359 0.25 -11.92 45.98
CA LEU A 359 1.24 -12.72 46.71
C LEU A 359 2.46 -11.89 47.13
N GLU A 360 2.95 -11.01 46.26
CA GLU A 360 4.02 -10.06 46.56
C GLU A 360 3.59 -9.11 47.70
N ALA A 361 2.37 -8.58 47.63
CA ALA A 361 1.77 -7.78 48.69
C ALA A 361 1.65 -8.54 50.02
N LEU A 362 1.28 -9.82 49.99
CA LEU A 362 1.21 -10.70 51.17
C LEU A 362 2.59 -11.00 51.78
N ARG A 363 3.63 -11.13 50.95
CA ARG A 363 5.00 -11.46 51.41
C ARG A 363 5.75 -10.25 51.98
N GLY A 364 5.26 -9.04 51.76
CA GLY A 364 5.96 -7.81 52.09
C GLY A 364 7.16 -7.51 51.19
N GLU A 365 7.20 -8.11 50.01
CA GLU A 365 8.20 -7.81 48.97
C GLU A 365 7.75 -6.54 48.23
N GLY A 366 8.02 -5.36 48.83
CA GLY A 366 7.63 -4.06 48.29
C GLY A 366 6.65 -3.29 49.19
N THR A 367 5.63 -2.65 48.61
CA THR A 367 4.53 -2.05 49.37
C THR A 367 3.41 -3.07 49.55
N ASN A 368 3.00 -3.40 50.78
CA ASN A 368 1.86 -4.30 51.05
C ASN A 368 0.52 -3.77 50.50
N THR A 369 0.50 -2.52 50.03
CA THR A 369 -0.66 -1.84 49.45
C THR A 369 -0.61 -1.87 47.93
N ILE A 370 -1.69 -2.38 47.33
CA ILE A 370 -1.99 -2.35 45.90
C ILE A 370 -2.84 -1.12 45.62
N THR A 371 -2.33 -0.24 44.76
CA THR A 371 -3.02 0.97 44.29
C THR A 371 -3.70 0.74 42.93
N LEU A 372 -4.68 1.58 42.59
CA LEU A 372 -5.27 1.59 41.24
C LEU A 372 -4.23 1.73 40.13
N LYS A 373 -3.20 2.56 40.35
CA LYS A 373 -2.12 2.77 39.38
C LYS A 373 -1.38 1.46 39.08
N GLN A 374 -0.92 0.75 40.12
CA GLN A 374 -0.23 -0.54 39.96
C GLN A 374 -1.14 -1.59 39.28
N LEU A 375 -2.43 -1.61 39.60
CA LEU A 375 -3.38 -2.52 38.97
C LEU A 375 -3.54 -2.23 37.46
N LYS A 376 -3.68 -0.95 37.08
CA LYS A 376 -3.77 -0.53 35.68
C LYS A 376 -2.49 -0.85 34.92
N GLU A 377 -1.32 -0.56 35.51
CA GLU A 377 -0.01 -0.93 34.97
C GLU A 377 0.09 -2.44 34.75
N LYS A 378 -0.39 -3.25 35.70
CA LYS A 378 -0.37 -4.71 35.55
C LYS A 378 -1.21 -5.20 34.38
N TYR A 379 -2.39 -4.64 34.14
CA TYR A 379 -3.19 -4.99 32.97
C TYR A 379 -2.50 -4.64 31.65
N ILE A 380 -1.71 -3.57 31.62
CA ILE A 380 -0.91 -3.17 30.46
C ILE A 380 0.27 -4.13 30.27
N GLU A 381 1.03 -4.42 31.33
CA GLU A 381 2.20 -5.31 31.30
C GLU A 381 1.88 -6.71 30.76
N VAL A 382 0.74 -7.26 31.19
CA VAL A 382 0.32 -8.62 30.82
C VAL A 382 -0.41 -8.66 29.48
N ASN A 383 -0.51 -7.51 28.79
CA ASN A 383 -1.14 -7.42 27.48
C ASN A 383 -2.59 -7.97 27.49
N ALA A 384 -3.34 -7.67 28.55
CA ALA A 384 -4.62 -8.31 28.86
C ALA A 384 -5.71 -8.18 27.78
N ASN A 385 -5.58 -7.18 26.89
CA ASN A 385 -6.48 -6.97 25.76
C ASN A 385 -5.82 -7.42 24.44
N GLU A 386 -6.24 -8.59 23.95
CA GLU A 386 -5.73 -9.19 22.71
C GLU A 386 -5.98 -8.30 21.47
N SER A 387 -7.17 -7.71 21.36
CA SER A 387 -7.54 -6.82 20.25
C SER A 387 -6.65 -5.59 20.18
N PHE A 388 -6.24 -5.03 21.32
CA PHE A 388 -5.32 -3.90 21.38
C PHE A 388 -3.94 -4.28 20.86
N ASN A 389 -3.43 -5.44 21.28
CA ASN A 389 -2.12 -5.94 20.81
C ASN A 389 -2.14 -6.23 19.31
N MET A 390 -3.19 -6.89 18.83
CA MET A 390 -3.41 -7.14 17.41
C MET A 390 -3.37 -5.83 16.62
N LEU A 391 -4.16 -4.82 17.02
CA LEU A 391 -4.17 -3.52 16.33
C LEU A 391 -2.81 -2.82 16.37
N ARG A 392 -2.04 -2.93 17.46
CA ARG A 392 -0.67 -2.38 17.53
C ARG A 392 0.25 -3.04 16.52
N VAL A 393 0.23 -4.37 16.42
CA VAL A 393 1.04 -5.12 15.44
C VAL A 393 0.65 -4.72 14.01
N LEU A 394 -0.64 -4.75 13.68
CA LEU A 394 -1.12 -4.37 12.36
C LEU A 394 -0.80 -2.92 12.01
N THR A 395 -0.87 -2.01 12.98
CA THR A 395 -0.47 -0.62 12.79
C THR A 395 1.01 -0.51 12.48
N GLN A 396 1.87 -1.22 13.22
CA GLN A 396 3.30 -1.21 13.00
C GLN A 396 3.68 -1.81 11.64
N GLU A 397 3.07 -2.93 11.26
CA GLU A 397 3.25 -3.56 9.95
C GLU A 397 2.83 -2.64 8.81
N HIS A 398 1.64 -2.01 8.91
CA HIS A 398 1.15 -1.03 7.96
C HIS A 398 2.14 0.14 7.79
N PHE A 399 2.61 0.72 8.89
CA PHE A 399 3.56 1.83 8.82
C PHE A 399 4.93 1.44 8.26
N GLN A 400 5.43 0.26 8.62
CA GLN A 400 6.71 -0.24 8.09
C GLN A 400 6.59 -0.41 6.57
N SER A 401 5.49 -1.00 6.09
CA SER A 401 5.21 -1.16 4.66
C SER A 401 5.12 0.19 3.95
N VAL A 402 4.30 1.10 4.49
CA VAL A 402 4.03 2.41 3.86
C VAL A 402 5.28 3.30 3.84
N ARG A 403 6.10 3.30 4.89
CA ARG A 403 7.36 4.07 4.90
C ARG A 403 8.40 3.52 3.93
N ASN A 404 8.43 2.20 3.73
CA ASN A 404 9.32 1.59 2.74
C ASN A 404 8.87 1.93 1.31
N GLU A 405 7.56 1.99 1.08
CA GLU A 405 6.96 2.32 -0.21
C GLU A 405 7.10 3.80 -0.56
N TYR A 406 6.91 4.71 0.41
CA TYR A 406 6.94 6.17 0.21
C TYR A 406 7.95 6.88 1.14
N PRO A 407 9.27 6.62 1.00
CA PRO A 407 10.29 7.12 1.92
C PRO A 407 10.54 8.64 1.84
N PHE A 408 10.01 9.30 0.82
CA PHE A 408 10.16 10.74 0.55
C PHE A 408 8.95 11.57 1.02
N ILE A 409 7.89 10.93 1.54
CA ILE A 409 6.73 11.68 2.07
C ILE A 409 7.01 12.09 3.51
N GLU A 410 7.72 13.20 3.67
CA GLU A 410 7.97 13.83 4.97
C GLU A 410 7.60 15.31 4.88
N LEU A 411 6.57 15.71 5.62
CA LEU A 411 6.03 17.07 5.58
C LEU A 411 6.73 18.00 6.58
N GLN A 412 6.83 19.27 6.19
CA GLN A 412 7.25 20.35 7.07
C GLN A 412 6.26 20.50 8.24
N GLU A 413 6.80 20.67 9.45
CA GLU A 413 5.98 20.73 10.66
C GLU A 413 5.03 21.93 10.66
N ASP A 414 5.47 23.09 10.17
CA ASP A 414 4.67 24.31 10.19
C ASP A 414 3.46 24.21 9.26
N ARG A 415 3.63 23.59 8.09
CA ARG A 415 2.51 23.31 7.19
C ARG A 415 1.49 22.35 7.83
N LEU A 416 1.96 21.31 8.53
CA LEU A 416 1.07 20.41 9.27
C LEU A 416 0.30 21.16 10.36
N LYS A 417 0.93 22.09 11.07
CA LYS A 417 0.29 22.87 12.16
C LYS A 417 -0.87 23.74 11.67
N ASP A 418 -0.81 24.20 10.42
CA ASP A 418 -1.88 25.02 9.81
C ASP A 418 -3.11 24.21 9.38
N SER A 419 -2.99 22.88 9.32
CA SER A 419 -4.05 21.98 8.85
C SER A 419 -5.24 21.88 9.82
N SER A 420 -6.43 21.61 9.28
CA SER A 420 -7.63 21.30 10.07
C SER A 420 -7.46 20.02 10.89
N LEU A 421 -6.73 19.04 10.35
CA LEU A 421 -6.33 17.81 11.02
C LEU A 421 -5.55 18.11 12.31
N TYR A 422 -4.52 18.96 12.24
CA TYR A 422 -3.73 19.30 13.42
C TYR A 422 -4.52 20.11 14.44
N ARG A 423 -5.37 21.04 13.98
CA ARG A 423 -6.31 21.77 14.85
C ARG A 423 -7.21 20.82 15.64
N PHE A 424 -7.77 19.79 14.99
CA PHE A 424 -8.54 18.74 15.67
C PHE A 424 -7.70 17.95 16.68
N ILE A 425 -6.47 17.57 16.33
CA ILE A 425 -5.55 16.87 17.24
C ILE A 425 -5.21 17.73 18.46
N CYS A 426 -5.09 19.05 18.30
CA CYS A 426 -4.82 19.99 19.38
C CYS A 426 -6.02 20.29 20.29
N ASP A 427 -7.24 20.23 19.76
CA ASP A 427 -8.44 20.59 20.51
C ASP A 427 -8.78 19.53 21.58
N SER A 428 -8.52 19.84 22.84
CA SER A 428 -8.83 18.93 23.97
C SER A 428 -10.33 18.77 24.24
N SER A 429 -11.18 19.62 23.67
CA SER A 429 -12.64 19.59 23.84
C SER A 429 -13.35 18.78 22.74
N SER A 430 -12.71 18.61 21.58
CA SER A 430 -13.23 17.80 20.48
C SER A 430 -13.00 16.31 20.73
N LEU A 431 -14.05 15.64 21.20
CA LEU A 431 -14.15 14.17 21.30
C LEU A 431 -14.94 13.56 20.12
N ASP A 432 -15.17 14.35 19.07
CA ASP A 432 -15.85 13.93 17.86
C ASP A 432 -14.92 13.20 16.89
N VAL A 433 -15.51 12.62 15.85
CA VAL A 433 -14.78 11.97 14.75
C VAL A 433 -14.43 13.02 13.71
N HIS A 434 -13.14 13.20 13.43
CA HIS A 434 -12.69 14.04 12.34
C HIS A 434 -12.66 13.25 11.03
N CYS A 435 -13.32 13.75 9.99
CA CYS A 435 -13.18 13.19 8.66
C CYS A 435 -11.95 13.81 7.98
N PHE A 436 -10.94 12.97 7.72
CA PHE A 436 -9.80 13.37 6.92
C PHE A 436 -10.05 12.90 5.49
N PHE A 437 -10.43 13.83 4.62
CA PHE A 437 -10.66 13.51 3.22
C PHE A 437 -9.40 13.67 2.42
N SER A 438 -9.17 12.70 1.54
CA SER A 438 -7.99 12.68 0.70
C SER A 438 -8.36 12.19 -0.68
N LYS A 439 -7.85 12.86 -1.72
CA LYS A 439 -7.74 12.24 -3.05
C LYS A 439 -6.64 11.18 -3.08
N ASN A 440 -5.72 11.24 -2.10
CA ASN A 440 -4.51 10.45 -2.10
C ASN A 440 -4.78 8.97 -1.81
N ASN A 441 -3.81 8.16 -2.19
CA ASN A 441 -3.59 6.83 -1.64
C ASN A 441 -3.71 6.85 -0.10
N VAL A 442 -4.46 5.91 0.48
CA VAL A 442 -4.67 5.78 1.93
C VAL A 442 -3.34 5.67 2.69
N ASN A 443 -2.32 5.12 2.04
CA ASN A 443 -0.96 5.01 2.57
C ASN A 443 -0.36 6.40 2.84
N VAL A 444 -0.45 7.33 1.88
CA VAL A 444 0.02 8.72 2.05
C VAL A 444 -0.74 9.41 3.19
N SER A 445 -2.06 9.25 3.22
CA SER A 445 -2.91 9.80 4.30
C SER A 445 -2.49 9.27 5.67
N SER A 446 -2.09 8.00 5.75
CA SER A 446 -1.60 7.37 6.97
C SER A 446 -0.32 8.04 7.47
N ILE A 447 0.63 8.35 6.58
CA ILE A 447 1.88 9.05 6.93
C ILE A 447 1.59 10.44 7.49
N ILE A 448 0.72 11.19 6.81
CA ILE A 448 0.34 12.56 7.20
C ILE A 448 -0.29 12.56 8.60
N ILE A 449 -1.27 11.67 8.83
CA ILE A 449 -1.96 11.54 10.12
C ILE A 449 -0.99 11.12 11.23
N ALA A 450 -0.12 10.14 10.98
CA ALA A 450 0.87 9.71 11.96
C ALA A 450 1.78 10.85 12.38
N ARG A 451 2.26 11.63 11.40
CA ARG A 451 3.18 12.74 11.66
C ARG A 451 2.47 13.85 12.43
N ALA A 452 1.26 14.21 12.05
CA ALA A 452 0.45 15.21 12.76
C ALA A 452 0.18 14.80 14.22
N SER A 453 -0.15 13.52 14.45
CA SER A 453 -0.38 12.97 15.80
C SER A 453 0.90 12.95 16.65
N ALA A 454 2.03 12.55 16.05
CA ALA A 454 3.32 12.48 16.74
C ALA A 454 3.80 13.85 17.26
N LEU A 455 3.47 14.95 16.56
CA LEU A 455 3.77 16.32 17.02
C LEU A 455 3.11 16.67 18.37
N ARG A 456 2.09 15.92 18.79
CA ARG A 456 1.41 16.06 20.10
C ARG A 456 1.59 14.82 20.99
N GLN A 457 2.58 13.98 20.68
CA GLN A 457 2.89 12.75 21.42
C GLN A 457 1.74 11.74 21.46
N TYR A 458 0.86 11.76 20.44
CA TYR A 458 -0.14 10.73 20.25
C TYR A 458 0.43 9.57 19.44
N ASP A 459 0.18 8.36 19.92
CA ASP A 459 0.34 7.11 19.19
C ASP A 459 -0.95 6.84 18.37
N CYS A 460 -0.83 6.39 17.12
CA CYS A 460 -1.99 6.05 16.30
C CYS A 460 -2.30 4.55 16.37
N LEU A 461 -3.58 4.19 16.31
CA LEU A 461 -4.08 2.82 16.08
C LEU A 461 -4.86 2.79 14.77
N PHE A 462 -4.28 2.14 13.76
CA PHE A 462 -4.85 2.04 12.41
C PHE A 462 -5.78 0.83 12.31
N VAL A 463 -7.00 1.08 11.82
CA VAL A 463 -8.05 0.09 11.67
C VAL A 463 -8.50 0.05 10.21
N ASN A 464 -8.05 -0.98 9.50
CA ASN A 464 -8.50 -1.25 8.14
C ASN A 464 -9.88 -1.95 8.17
N ALA A 465 -10.94 -1.20 7.90
CA ALA A 465 -12.31 -1.72 7.89
C ALA A 465 -12.56 -2.78 6.79
N SER A 466 -11.71 -2.82 5.75
CA SER A 466 -11.77 -3.80 4.68
C SER A 466 -10.94 -5.07 4.96
N SER A 467 -10.06 -5.07 5.98
CA SER A 467 -9.20 -6.22 6.29
C SER A 467 -10.01 -7.43 6.76
N SER A 468 -9.70 -8.63 6.27
CA SER A 468 -10.35 -9.88 6.70
C SER A 468 -10.23 -10.14 8.21
N GLN A 469 -9.18 -9.65 8.86
CA GLN A 469 -8.95 -9.79 10.31
C GLN A 469 -9.89 -8.92 11.15
N VAL A 470 -10.39 -7.81 10.59
CA VAL A 470 -11.25 -6.84 11.28
C VAL A 470 -12.71 -6.94 10.80
N LYS A 471 -12.91 -7.36 9.55
CA LYS A 471 -14.21 -7.46 8.88
C LYS A 471 -15.15 -8.40 9.63
N GLY A 472 -16.37 -7.95 9.89
CA GLY A 472 -17.38 -8.69 10.65
C GLY A 472 -17.38 -8.40 12.16
N ASN A 473 -16.21 -8.07 12.74
CA ASN A 473 -16.06 -7.88 14.19
C ASN A 473 -15.61 -6.46 14.59
N ILE A 474 -15.49 -5.52 13.64
CA ILE A 474 -15.00 -4.15 13.88
C ILE A 474 -15.67 -3.47 15.08
N ARG A 475 -16.98 -3.64 15.25
CA ARG A 475 -17.75 -3.02 16.34
C ARG A 475 -17.35 -3.56 17.72
N GLU A 476 -17.08 -4.86 17.80
CA GLU A 476 -16.61 -5.51 19.03
C GLU A 476 -15.16 -5.13 19.33
N ILE A 477 -14.29 -5.16 18.32
CA ILE A 477 -12.88 -4.76 18.44
C ILE A 477 -12.79 -3.32 18.94
N LEU A 478 -13.51 -2.38 18.31
CA LEU A 478 -13.50 -0.98 18.71
C LEU A 478 -14.02 -0.78 20.14
N ARG A 479 -15.13 -1.43 20.50
CA ARG A 479 -15.65 -1.38 21.88
C ARG A 479 -14.61 -1.90 22.87
N ASP A 480 -14.06 -3.10 22.62
CA ASP A 480 -13.17 -3.80 23.53
C ASP A 480 -11.88 -2.99 23.77
N VAL A 481 -11.29 -2.41 22.71
CA VAL A 481 -10.06 -1.61 22.83
C VAL A 481 -10.32 -0.23 23.45
N MET A 482 -11.38 0.46 23.03
CA MET A 482 -11.70 1.78 23.57
C MET A 482 -12.07 1.72 25.06
N GLU A 483 -12.80 0.68 25.49
CA GLU A 483 -13.12 0.44 26.90
C GLU A 483 -11.86 0.14 27.72
N PHE A 484 -10.98 -0.71 27.20
CA PHE A 484 -9.68 -0.98 27.84
C PHE A 484 -8.86 0.29 28.04
N LEU A 485 -8.69 1.10 26.98
CA LEU A 485 -7.91 2.34 27.06
C LEU A 485 -8.49 3.34 28.07
N LEU A 486 -9.82 3.40 28.21
CA LEU A 486 -10.47 4.19 29.26
C LEU A 486 -10.18 3.64 30.65
N ASP A 487 -10.32 2.32 30.84
CA ASP A 487 -10.16 1.69 32.14
C ASP A 487 -8.72 1.78 32.67
N VAL A 488 -7.71 1.79 31.78
CA VAL A 488 -6.29 1.88 32.14
C VAL A 488 -5.66 3.27 31.93
N ASP A 489 -6.48 4.32 31.75
CA ASP A 489 -6.09 5.73 31.62
C ASP A 489 -5.15 6.05 30.42
N LEU A 490 -5.31 5.36 29.29
CA LEU A 490 -4.50 5.56 28.07
C LEU A 490 -5.22 6.33 26.94
N THR A 491 -6.44 6.83 27.16
CA THR A 491 -7.22 7.55 26.12
C THR A 491 -6.57 8.84 25.63
N SER A 492 -5.76 9.49 26.46
CA SER A 492 -5.01 10.71 26.10
C SER A 492 -3.72 10.44 25.32
N ARG A 493 -3.34 9.16 25.14
CA ARG A 493 -2.12 8.76 24.43
C ARG A 493 -2.40 8.24 23.03
N TYR A 494 -3.61 7.73 22.75
CA TYR A 494 -3.94 7.08 21.48
C TYR A 494 -4.98 7.83 20.65
N ILE A 495 -4.81 7.82 19.34
CA ILE A 495 -5.80 8.25 18.34
C ILE A 495 -6.17 7.07 17.44
N PHE A 496 -7.45 6.85 17.21
CA PHE A 496 -7.91 5.85 16.25
C PHE A 496 -7.94 6.42 14.84
N VAL A 497 -7.44 5.66 13.87
CA VAL A 497 -7.50 6.01 12.45
C VAL A 497 -8.19 4.89 11.69
N ILE A 498 -9.36 5.16 11.13
CA ILE A 498 -10.20 4.17 10.46
C ILE A 498 -10.20 4.45 8.96
N TYR A 499 -9.92 3.42 8.16
CA TYR A 499 -9.85 3.52 6.69
C TYR A 499 -10.43 2.28 6.01
N GLY A 500 -10.51 2.29 4.67
CA GLY A 500 -11.00 1.15 3.89
C GLY A 500 -12.52 1.09 3.79
N GLN A 501 -13.18 2.23 3.59
CA GLN A 501 -14.62 2.38 3.35
C GLN A 501 -15.51 1.61 4.34
N PRO A 502 -15.51 1.97 5.64
CA PRO A 502 -16.38 1.32 6.62
C PRO A 502 -17.87 1.48 6.29
N ALA A 503 -18.68 0.49 6.66
CA ALA A 503 -20.12 0.57 6.45
C ALA A 503 -20.74 1.73 7.27
N PRO A 504 -21.85 2.33 6.82
CA PRO A 504 -22.50 3.44 7.55
C PRO A 504 -22.88 3.11 9.00
N ALA A 505 -23.17 1.83 9.29
CA ALA A 505 -23.45 1.37 10.65
C ALA A 505 -22.20 1.36 11.55
N ASP A 506 -21.03 1.11 10.98
CA ASP A 506 -19.76 1.11 11.70
C ASP A 506 -19.32 2.55 11.99
N ILE A 507 -19.49 3.48 11.04
CA ILE A 507 -19.23 4.91 11.25
C ILE A 507 -20.03 5.46 12.44
N ARG A 508 -21.35 5.17 12.49
CA ARG A 508 -22.19 5.58 13.63
C ARG A 508 -21.72 4.95 14.96
N THR A 509 -21.22 3.72 14.89
CA THR A 509 -20.69 3.02 16.07
C THR A 509 -19.40 3.69 16.56
N VAL A 510 -18.49 4.04 15.66
CA VAL A 510 -17.25 4.78 15.95
C VAL A 510 -17.57 6.11 16.61
N GLN A 511 -18.49 6.90 16.06
CA GLN A 511 -18.89 8.19 16.63
C GLN A 511 -19.41 8.02 18.05
N ARG A 512 -20.37 7.11 18.24
CA ARG A 512 -20.95 6.83 19.56
C ARG A 512 -19.90 6.36 20.58
N HIS A 513 -18.97 5.49 20.17
CA HIS A 513 -17.95 4.97 21.06
C HIS A 513 -16.84 6.01 21.35
N SER A 514 -16.46 6.82 20.39
CA SER A 514 -15.46 7.90 20.57
C SER A 514 -15.90 8.88 21.66
N SER A 515 -17.15 9.34 21.61
CA SER A 515 -17.71 10.21 22.64
C SER A 515 -17.89 9.47 23.98
N LYS A 516 -18.40 8.23 23.97
CA LYS A 516 -18.61 7.43 25.20
C LYS A 516 -17.31 7.18 25.96
N TYR A 517 -16.25 6.79 25.26
CA TYR A 517 -14.96 6.41 25.85
C TYR A 517 -13.94 7.55 25.85
N LYS A 518 -14.33 8.75 25.39
CA LYS A 518 -13.50 9.97 25.36
C LYS A 518 -12.19 9.77 24.60
N ILE A 519 -12.27 9.20 23.40
CA ILE A 519 -11.13 8.92 22.52
C ILE A 519 -11.31 9.67 21.21
N LYS A 520 -10.23 10.27 20.71
CA LYS A 520 -10.22 10.92 19.39
C LYS A 520 -10.13 9.87 18.29
N SER A 521 -10.93 10.07 17.25
CA SER A 521 -10.96 9.19 16.08
C SER A 521 -10.90 10.01 14.81
N ILE A 522 -10.16 9.50 13.82
CA ILE A 522 -10.04 10.05 12.48
C ILE A 522 -10.58 9.02 11.49
N LEU A 523 -11.46 9.46 10.60
CA LEU A 523 -12.02 8.64 9.54
C LEU A 523 -11.45 9.10 8.20
N VAL A 524 -10.71 8.23 7.53
CA VAL A 524 -10.13 8.51 6.21
C VAL A 524 -11.19 8.23 5.15
N GLN A 525 -11.58 9.27 4.42
CA GLN A 525 -12.58 9.20 3.35
C GLN A 525 -12.01 9.69 2.02
N GLN A 526 -12.61 9.23 0.93
CA GLN A 526 -12.26 9.69 -0.41
C GLN A 526 -12.89 11.07 -0.66
N LEU A 527 -12.12 12.01 -1.19
CA LEU A 527 -12.59 13.36 -1.48
C LEU A 527 -13.66 13.34 -2.60
N THR A 528 -14.81 14.00 -2.39
CA THR A 528 -15.86 14.23 -3.40
C THR A 528 -15.89 15.69 -3.85
N GLU A 529 -16.57 16.01 -4.97
CA GLU A 529 -16.66 17.39 -5.51
C GLU A 529 -17.29 18.39 -4.50
N ASP A 530 -18.01 17.92 -3.47
CA ASP A 530 -18.64 18.76 -2.44
C ASP A 530 -17.67 19.25 -1.34
N ASN A 531 -16.45 18.67 -1.24
CA ASN A 531 -15.52 18.89 -0.12
C ASN A 531 -14.25 19.69 -0.51
N LEU A 532 -14.40 20.67 -1.41
CA LEU A 532 -13.28 21.33 -2.11
C LEU A 532 -12.30 22.16 -1.22
N TYR A 533 -12.64 22.44 0.04
CA TYR A 533 -11.90 23.38 0.92
C TYR A 533 -11.00 22.73 2.00
N GLU A 534 -10.71 21.44 1.90
CA GLU A 534 -10.00 20.70 2.96
C GLU A 534 -8.47 20.61 2.78
N ASP A 535 -7.78 20.01 3.76
CA ASP A 535 -6.31 19.98 3.90
C ASP A 535 -5.60 19.36 2.69
N ARG A 536 -5.20 20.18 1.72
CA ARG A 536 -4.35 19.77 0.60
C ARG A 536 -2.88 19.95 0.95
N PHE A 537 -2.11 18.93 0.61
CA PHE A 537 -0.66 18.87 0.76
C PHE A 537 -0.01 18.74 -0.61
N PHE A 538 1.06 19.51 -0.80
CA PHE A 538 1.75 19.69 -2.06
C PHE A 538 3.22 19.25 -1.96
N VAL A 539 3.89 19.07 -3.09
CA VAL A 539 5.32 18.72 -3.13
C VAL A 539 6.18 19.77 -2.42
N ARG A 540 5.84 21.06 -2.54
CA ARG A 540 6.51 22.14 -1.80
C ARG A 540 6.45 22.01 -0.28
N ASP A 541 5.44 21.30 0.24
CA ASP A 541 5.21 21.08 1.67
C ASP A 541 6.11 19.99 2.25
N LEU A 542 6.87 19.27 1.42
CA LEU A 542 7.87 18.31 1.86
C LEU A 542 9.08 19.01 2.53
N THR A 543 9.75 18.32 3.45
CA THR A 543 11.01 18.78 4.02
C THR A 543 12.10 18.84 2.94
N GLU A 544 13.06 19.76 3.09
CA GLU A 544 14.14 19.91 2.11
C GLU A 544 14.97 18.62 1.99
N GLU A 545 15.23 17.92 3.09
CA GLU A 545 15.91 16.61 3.10
C GLU A 545 15.14 15.53 2.32
N ALA A 546 13.82 15.55 2.37
CA ALA A 546 12.98 14.61 1.63
C ALA A 546 12.95 14.94 0.13
N LYS A 547 12.89 16.23 -0.23
CA LYS A 547 13.02 16.69 -1.62
C LYS A 547 14.39 16.32 -2.19
N GLU A 548 15.46 16.53 -1.44
CA GLU A 548 16.82 16.14 -1.87
C GLU A 548 16.92 14.63 -2.12
N ARG A 549 16.36 13.80 -1.23
CA ARG A 549 16.32 12.34 -1.42
C ARG A 549 15.49 11.94 -2.64
N LEU A 550 14.30 12.53 -2.80
CA LEU A 550 13.42 12.32 -3.96
C LEU A 550 14.17 12.62 -5.27
N LEU A 551 14.83 13.78 -5.34
CA LEU A 551 15.58 14.19 -6.54
C LEU A 551 16.87 13.41 -6.76
N LYS A 552 17.52 12.92 -5.69
CA LYS A 552 18.67 12.05 -5.81
C LYS A 552 18.30 10.68 -6.37
N GLN A 553 17.14 10.14 -5.97
CA GLN A 553 16.66 8.83 -6.41
C GLN A 553 15.97 8.86 -7.78
N HIS A 554 15.21 9.92 -8.07
CA HIS A 554 14.36 10.03 -9.25
C HIS A 554 14.74 11.22 -10.16
N LYS A 555 16.02 11.65 -10.18
CA LYS A 555 16.46 12.86 -10.93
C LYS A 555 15.91 12.94 -12.35
N HIS A 556 15.93 11.81 -13.04
CA HIS A 556 15.34 11.64 -14.37
C HIS A 556 14.57 10.33 -14.40
N PHE A 557 13.52 10.28 -15.20
CA PHE A 557 12.84 9.04 -15.51
C PHE A 557 12.41 9.02 -16.98
N THR A 558 12.16 7.83 -17.51
CA THR A 558 11.81 7.62 -18.91
C THR A 558 10.34 7.30 -19.04
N ILE A 559 9.64 8.05 -19.89
CA ILE A 559 8.24 7.83 -20.24
C ILE A 559 8.03 8.17 -21.71
N PHE A 560 7.12 7.45 -22.39
CA PHE A 560 6.84 7.62 -23.83
C PHE A 560 8.12 7.50 -24.70
N GLY A 561 9.08 6.66 -24.30
CA GLY A 561 10.33 6.46 -25.03
C GLY A 561 11.34 7.61 -24.94
N THR A 562 11.18 8.58 -24.03
CA THR A 562 12.12 9.69 -23.82
C THR A 562 12.32 10.01 -22.33
N THR A 563 13.45 10.61 -21.98
CA THR A 563 13.82 10.93 -20.60
C THR A 563 13.44 12.37 -20.22
N ILE A 564 12.78 12.55 -19.07
CA ILE A 564 12.37 13.86 -18.51
C ILE A 564 13.01 14.12 -17.14
N THR A 565 13.33 15.39 -16.83
CA THR A 565 13.75 15.79 -15.48
C THR A 565 12.55 15.84 -14.54
N PHE A 566 12.69 15.25 -13.35
CA PHE A 566 11.59 15.08 -12.41
C PHE A 566 10.83 16.37 -12.05
N ASN A 567 11.55 17.44 -11.70
CA ASN A 567 10.93 18.73 -11.33
C ASN A 567 10.16 19.42 -12.46
N ARG A 568 10.39 19.01 -13.70
CA ARG A 568 9.62 19.50 -14.86
C ARG A 568 8.34 18.70 -15.05
N ALA A 569 8.40 17.39 -14.80
CA ALA A 569 7.23 16.52 -14.79
C ALA A 569 6.32 16.75 -13.58
N VAL A 570 6.90 16.98 -12.40
CA VAL A 570 6.21 17.15 -11.12
C VAL A 570 6.70 18.43 -10.44
N PRO A 571 6.08 19.59 -10.72
CA PRO A 571 6.40 20.84 -10.03
C PRO A 571 6.01 20.84 -8.55
N ASP A 572 6.62 21.76 -7.80
CA ASP A 572 6.39 21.98 -6.37
C ASP A 572 4.93 22.27 -5.99
N ASP A 573 4.15 22.83 -6.92
CA ASP A 573 2.74 23.15 -6.72
C ASP A 573 1.80 21.95 -6.95
N ASP A 574 2.33 20.78 -7.31
CA ASP A 574 1.52 19.56 -7.45
C ASP A 574 1.15 18.96 -6.10
N THR A 575 0.00 18.27 -6.08
CA THR A 575 -0.44 17.53 -4.90
C THR A 575 0.44 16.30 -4.66
N LEU A 576 0.55 15.88 -3.40
CA LEU A 576 1.24 14.63 -3.07
C LEU A 576 0.55 13.39 -3.69
N SER A 577 -0.74 13.46 -4.03
CA SER A 577 -1.42 12.39 -4.80
C SER A 577 -0.77 12.21 -6.17
N PHE A 578 -0.63 13.31 -6.90
CA PHE A 578 -0.04 13.31 -8.23
C PHE A 578 1.41 12.81 -8.19
N LEU A 579 2.18 13.27 -7.19
CA LEU A 579 3.54 12.78 -6.94
C LEU A 579 3.58 11.24 -6.80
N CYS A 580 2.74 10.67 -5.93
CA CYS A 580 2.71 9.23 -5.71
C CYS A 580 2.28 8.46 -6.96
N GLU A 581 1.26 8.92 -7.69
CA GLU A 581 0.81 8.26 -8.93
C GLU A 581 1.88 8.28 -10.03
N VAL A 582 2.71 9.33 -10.08
CA VAL A 582 3.87 9.38 -10.98
C VAL A 582 4.96 8.42 -10.52
N LEU A 583 5.21 8.31 -9.21
CA LEU A 583 6.25 7.42 -8.68
C LEU A 583 5.89 5.94 -8.76
N GLU A 584 4.62 5.59 -8.56
CA GLU A 584 4.08 4.25 -8.84
C GLU A 584 4.36 3.87 -10.31
N ARG A 585 4.04 4.77 -11.26
CA ARG A 585 4.39 4.59 -12.68
C ARG A 585 5.89 4.52 -12.92
N CYS A 586 6.70 5.25 -12.14
CA CYS A 586 8.18 5.16 -12.13
C CYS A 586 8.73 3.90 -11.44
N SER A 587 7.89 3.02 -10.88
CA SER A 587 8.28 1.69 -10.36
C SER A 587 7.95 0.49 -11.27
N GLU A 588 7.00 0.61 -12.21
CA GLU A 588 6.68 -0.42 -13.23
C GLU A 588 7.89 -0.89 -14.09
N THR A 589 7.90 -2.10 -14.63
CA THR A 589 9.08 -2.58 -15.39
C THR A 589 9.19 -1.91 -16.77
N ASP A 590 10.43 -1.70 -17.25
CA ASP A 590 10.70 -1.07 -18.55
C ASP A 590 10.03 -1.79 -19.74
N GLU A 591 9.72 -3.10 -19.60
CA GLU A 591 8.99 -3.91 -20.58
C GLU A 591 7.50 -3.55 -20.69
N GLN A 592 6.88 -3.07 -19.60
CA GLN A 592 5.48 -2.62 -19.58
C GLN A 592 5.33 -1.15 -20.03
N ARG A 593 6.33 -0.31 -19.73
CA ARG A 593 6.27 1.15 -19.96
C ARG A 593 6.33 1.63 -21.40
N ASN A 594 6.90 0.84 -22.31
CA ASN A 594 7.41 1.37 -23.58
C ASN A 594 6.95 0.55 -24.79
N GLU A 595 5.64 0.31 -24.92
CA GLU A 595 5.06 -0.18 -26.17
C GLU A 595 5.39 0.75 -27.37
N TYR A 596 5.61 2.04 -27.07
CA TYR A 596 5.92 3.13 -27.98
C TYR A 596 7.42 3.34 -28.25
N CYS A 597 8.30 2.47 -27.73
CA CYS A 597 9.72 2.60 -28.03
C CYS A 597 9.95 2.35 -29.52
N ASN A 598 10.59 3.30 -30.21
CA ASN A 598 11.09 3.08 -31.57
C ASN A 598 11.97 1.80 -31.63
N LYS A 599 12.58 1.42 -30.51
CA LYS A 599 13.27 0.14 -30.31
C LYS A 599 12.38 -1.08 -30.61
N LYS A 600 11.15 -1.15 -30.09
CA LYS A 600 10.23 -2.28 -30.31
C LYS A 600 9.81 -2.37 -31.78
N SER A 601 9.56 -1.21 -32.42
CA SER A 601 9.31 -1.15 -33.86
C SER A 601 10.51 -1.68 -34.67
N PHE A 602 11.73 -1.36 -34.24
CA PHE A 602 12.95 -1.84 -34.89
C PHE A 602 13.22 -3.33 -34.63
N GLU A 603 12.97 -3.84 -33.42
CA GLU A 603 13.11 -5.26 -33.08
C GLU A 603 12.35 -6.17 -34.05
N ASN A 604 11.16 -5.75 -34.50
CA ASN A 604 10.35 -6.45 -35.50
C ASN A 604 11.04 -6.65 -36.86
N ILE A 605 11.94 -5.75 -37.25
CA ILE A 605 12.65 -5.82 -38.54
C ILE A 605 14.16 -6.12 -38.38
N SER A 606 14.69 -5.98 -37.16
CA SER A 606 16.13 -6.04 -36.83
C SER A 606 16.82 -7.31 -37.32
N LYS A 607 16.09 -8.43 -37.36
CA LYS A 607 16.60 -9.75 -37.77
C LYS A 607 17.03 -9.82 -39.23
N TRP A 608 16.44 -8.99 -40.10
CA TRP A 608 16.69 -8.99 -41.54
C TRP A 608 17.00 -7.61 -42.11
N TYR A 609 16.94 -6.55 -41.29
CA TYR A 609 17.26 -5.19 -41.71
C TYR A 609 18.74 -5.05 -42.06
N ILE A 610 19.01 -4.34 -43.17
CA ILE A 610 20.35 -3.98 -43.61
C ILE A 610 20.52 -2.47 -43.46
N PRO A 611 21.55 -2.00 -42.72
CA PRO A 611 21.88 -0.59 -42.60
C PRO A 611 22.04 0.07 -43.96
N ARG A 612 21.59 1.33 -44.09
CA ARG A 612 21.53 2.03 -45.38
C ARG A 612 22.42 3.26 -45.38
N SER A 613 23.09 3.46 -46.50
CA SER A 613 23.74 4.71 -46.86
C SER A 613 22.77 5.62 -47.61
N ILE A 614 23.04 6.93 -47.56
CA ILE A 614 22.31 7.96 -48.28
C ILE A 614 23.25 8.70 -49.23
N ALA A 615 22.70 9.18 -50.34
CA ALA A 615 23.37 10.05 -51.29
C ALA A 615 22.50 11.30 -51.55
N SER A 616 23.10 12.38 -52.04
CA SER A 616 22.36 13.58 -52.45
C SER A 616 21.41 13.24 -53.60
N TYR A 617 20.17 13.73 -53.53
CA TYR A 617 19.16 13.43 -54.56
C TYR A 617 19.53 14.03 -55.92
N GLY A 618 19.63 13.18 -56.94
CA GLY A 618 19.93 13.58 -58.32
C GLY A 618 21.42 13.69 -58.66
N GLU A 619 22.33 13.44 -57.72
CA GLU A 619 23.71 13.10 -58.09
C GLU A 619 23.70 11.72 -58.76
N PRO A 620 24.41 11.55 -59.90
CA PRO A 620 24.53 10.24 -60.50
C PRO A 620 25.18 9.34 -59.45
N ASN A 621 24.43 8.35 -58.97
CA ASN A 621 25.01 7.29 -58.17
C ASN A 621 26.25 6.84 -58.93
N SER A 622 27.43 6.94 -58.30
CA SER A 622 28.58 6.18 -58.74
C SER A 622 28.22 4.73 -58.49
N ILE A 623 27.35 4.17 -59.35
CA ILE A 623 27.21 2.74 -59.55
C ILE A 623 28.65 2.35 -59.89
N PRO A 624 29.39 1.69 -58.98
CA PRO A 624 30.68 1.14 -59.35
C PRO A 624 30.38 0.32 -60.58
N GLY A 625 31.02 0.63 -61.72
CA GLY A 625 30.63 0.09 -63.01
C GLY A 625 30.30 -1.38 -62.84
N LEU A 626 29.04 -1.75 -63.10
CA LEU A 626 28.52 -3.11 -62.96
C LEU A 626 29.31 -4.01 -63.91
N GLN A 627 30.52 -4.40 -63.54
CA GLN A 627 30.96 -5.75 -63.82
C GLN A 627 30.04 -6.60 -62.95
N GLU A 628 29.05 -7.22 -63.59
CA GLU A 628 28.29 -8.31 -62.98
C GLU A 628 29.29 -9.41 -62.60
N GLU A 629 29.92 -9.31 -61.44
CA GLU A 629 30.71 -10.39 -60.87
C GLU A 629 29.75 -11.54 -60.58
N ARG A 630 29.70 -12.50 -61.51
CA ARG A 630 28.94 -13.73 -61.33
C ARG A 630 29.63 -14.62 -60.32
N ILE A 631 28.84 -15.32 -59.52
CA ILE A 631 29.37 -16.40 -58.69
C ILE A 631 29.57 -17.60 -59.61
N GLU A 632 30.82 -17.94 -59.91
CA GLU A 632 31.15 -19.18 -60.62
C GLU A 632 31.12 -20.34 -59.62
N LEU A 633 29.98 -21.06 -59.63
CA LEU A 633 29.74 -22.25 -58.82
C LEU A 633 30.06 -23.50 -59.64
N GLU A 634 31.09 -24.24 -59.25
CA GLU A 634 31.38 -25.55 -59.84
C GLU A 634 30.79 -26.68 -58.99
N TYR A 635 30.13 -27.63 -59.65
CA TYR A 635 29.57 -28.82 -59.03
C TYR A 635 29.44 -29.98 -60.02
N PRO A 636 29.45 -31.23 -59.54
CA PRO A 636 29.35 -32.41 -60.40
C PRO A 636 28.00 -32.50 -61.12
N SER A 637 28.03 -32.37 -62.46
CA SER A 637 26.83 -32.39 -63.31
C SER A 637 26.19 -33.77 -63.49
N ASP A 638 26.82 -34.83 -62.99
CA ASP A 638 26.35 -36.21 -63.07
C ASP A 638 25.52 -36.65 -61.86
N LEU A 639 25.55 -35.89 -60.75
CA LEU A 639 24.82 -36.21 -59.53
C LEU A 639 23.44 -35.54 -59.50
N GLN A 640 22.41 -36.29 -59.11
CA GLN A 640 21.06 -35.75 -58.85
C GLN A 640 20.94 -35.11 -57.46
N VAL A 641 21.73 -35.58 -56.49
CA VAL A 641 21.83 -35.05 -55.14
C VAL A 641 23.30 -34.76 -54.87
N ILE A 642 23.63 -33.50 -54.57
CA ILE A 642 24.98 -32.98 -54.49
C ILE A 642 25.32 -32.66 -53.03
N PRO A 643 26.34 -33.30 -52.43
CA PRO A 643 26.83 -32.95 -51.09
C PRO A 643 27.40 -31.52 -51.03
N PHE A 644 27.25 -30.83 -49.89
CA PHE A 644 27.69 -29.44 -49.72
C PHE A 644 29.19 -29.23 -49.97
N ASP A 645 30.03 -30.23 -49.67
CA ASP A 645 31.50 -30.18 -49.82
C ASP A 645 31.98 -30.35 -51.27
N ARG A 646 31.08 -30.73 -52.19
CA ARG A 646 31.34 -30.87 -53.62
C ARG A 646 31.11 -29.59 -54.43
N PHE A 647 30.68 -28.52 -53.79
CA PHE A 647 30.60 -27.19 -54.40
C PHE A 647 31.93 -26.46 -54.24
N SER A 648 32.45 -25.92 -55.35
CA SER A 648 33.65 -25.07 -55.38
C SER A 648 33.29 -23.66 -55.86
N LEU A 649 33.96 -22.65 -55.28
CA LEU A 649 33.81 -21.23 -55.60
C LEU A 649 35.16 -20.71 -56.12
N GLU A 650 35.27 -20.34 -57.39
CA GLU A 650 36.57 -20.03 -58.02
C GLU A 650 37.05 -18.57 -57.80
N THR A 651 36.17 -17.63 -57.44
CA THR A 651 36.47 -16.19 -57.41
C THR A 651 36.83 -15.64 -56.02
N SER A 652 38.02 -15.03 -55.89
CA SER A 652 38.55 -14.52 -54.62
C SER A 652 37.83 -13.25 -54.09
N THR A 653 37.32 -12.39 -54.96
CA THR A 653 36.57 -11.16 -54.59
C THR A 653 35.18 -11.48 -54.04
N VAL A 654 34.43 -12.34 -54.73
CA VAL A 654 33.10 -12.83 -54.32
C VAL A 654 33.18 -13.59 -53.00
N LEU A 655 34.18 -14.47 -52.84
CA LEU A 655 34.44 -15.15 -51.57
C LEU A 655 34.76 -14.14 -50.46
N THR A 656 35.48 -13.06 -50.75
CA THR A 656 35.73 -11.99 -49.76
C THR A 656 34.44 -11.30 -49.35
N HIS A 657 33.55 -10.99 -50.29
CA HIS A 657 32.23 -10.41 -50.00
C HIS A 657 31.32 -11.37 -49.23
N LEU A 658 31.27 -12.66 -49.59
CA LEU A 658 30.52 -13.70 -48.88
C LEU A 658 31.01 -13.86 -47.43
N ASN A 659 32.31 -14.02 -47.24
CA ASN A 659 32.91 -14.09 -45.91
C ASN A 659 32.63 -12.81 -45.11
N SER A 660 32.75 -11.63 -45.74
CA SER A 660 32.42 -10.33 -45.12
C SER A 660 30.93 -10.18 -44.80
N ALA A 661 30.04 -10.82 -45.57
CA ALA A 661 28.59 -10.78 -45.40
C ALA A 661 28.04 -11.87 -44.46
N ILE A 662 28.84 -12.85 -44.07
CA ILE A 662 28.42 -13.90 -43.12
C ILE A 662 29.16 -13.73 -41.79
N ASN A 663 30.48 -13.49 -41.83
CA ASN A 663 31.33 -13.60 -40.65
C ASN A 663 31.54 -12.29 -39.89
N LEU A 664 31.48 -11.14 -40.56
CA LEU A 664 31.53 -9.87 -39.84
C LEU A 664 30.21 -9.64 -39.07
N PRO A 665 30.24 -9.03 -37.89
CA PRO A 665 29.01 -8.54 -37.26
C PRO A 665 28.27 -7.60 -38.21
N SER A 666 26.95 -7.58 -38.15
CA SER A 666 26.17 -6.50 -38.76
C SER A 666 26.58 -5.19 -38.09
N ASP A 667 27.02 -4.19 -38.87
CA ASP A 667 27.14 -2.80 -38.40
C ASP A 667 25.72 -2.22 -38.24
N ALA A 668 24.89 -2.84 -37.41
CA ALA A 668 23.51 -2.43 -37.15
C ALA A 668 23.41 -0.97 -36.65
N SER A 669 24.55 -0.40 -36.22
CA SER A 669 24.76 0.98 -35.79
C SER A 669 25.20 1.94 -36.90
N ARG A 670 25.35 1.51 -38.16
CA ARG A 670 25.76 2.41 -39.25
C ARG A 670 24.65 3.43 -39.52
N PHE A 671 24.83 4.60 -38.92
CA PHE A 671 23.93 5.74 -38.97
C PHE A 671 24.55 6.81 -39.88
N PRO A 672 23.85 7.33 -40.90
CA PRO A 672 24.38 8.41 -41.71
C PRO A 672 24.61 9.68 -40.88
N GLU A 673 25.86 10.10 -40.73
CA GLU A 673 26.26 11.28 -39.95
C GLU A 673 25.48 12.54 -40.37
N GLU A 674 25.11 12.62 -41.65
CA GLU A 674 24.37 13.73 -42.25
C GLU A 674 22.96 13.90 -41.67
N LEU A 675 22.38 12.83 -41.11
CA LEU A 675 21.05 12.83 -40.52
C LEU A 675 21.06 13.03 -39.00
N LYS A 676 22.25 13.17 -38.38
CA LYS A 676 22.35 13.38 -36.93
C LYS A 676 21.73 14.72 -36.55
N PRO A 677 21.17 14.84 -35.34
CA PRO A 677 20.62 16.10 -34.84
C PRO A 677 21.58 17.29 -34.91
N ASN A 678 22.90 17.03 -34.85
CA ASN A 678 23.95 18.06 -34.86
C ASN A 678 24.24 18.67 -36.25
N ASN A 679 23.64 18.15 -37.33
CA ASN A 679 23.76 18.74 -38.66
C ASN A 679 23.06 20.11 -38.71
N GLU A 680 23.50 21.04 -39.56
CA GLU A 680 22.89 22.38 -39.68
C GLU A 680 21.48 22.36 -40.29
N ALA A 681 21.17 21.42 -41.18
CA ALA A 681 19.87 21.38 -41.86
C ALA A 681 18.74 20.94 -40.92
N LYS A 682 17.64 21.70 -40.84
CA LYS A 682 16.49 21.36 -39.99
C LYS A 682 15.57 20.30 -40.61
N VAL A 683 15.44 20.32 -41.94
CA VAL A 683 14.56 19.43 -42.69
C VAL A 683 15.37 18.49 -43.57
N HIS A 684 15.15 17.19 -43.42
CA HIS A 684 15.77 16.13 -44.22
C HIS A 684 14.69 15.35 -44.96
N ILE A 685 14.84 15.19 -46.27
CA ILE A 685 13.84 14.53 -47.10
C ILE A 685 14.48 13.33 -47.78
N ILE A 686 13.93 12.14 -47.56
CA ILE A 686 14.30 10.92 -48.30
C ILE A 686 13.32 10.74 -49.45
N LEU A 687 13.79 11.07 -50.65
CA LEU A 687 13.02 11.05 -51.88
C LEU A 687 13.51 9.90 -52.76
N ASP A 688 12.71 8.84 -52.88
CA ASP A 688 13.14 7.62 -53.56
C ASP A 688 11.95 6.81 -54.10
N ASP A 689 12.18 5.89 -55.02
CA ASP A 689 11.14 5.09 -55.64
C ASP A 689 10.55 4.03 -54.71
N ALA A 690 9.43 3.44 -55.15
CA ALA A 690 8.73 2.42 -54.38
C ALA A 690 9.57 1.12 -54.29
N GLY A 691 9.81 0.64 -53.06
CA GLY A 691 10.53 -0.62 -52.83
C GLY A 691 11.98 -0.46 -52.37
N TYR A 692 12.52 0.77 -52.40
CA TYR A 692 13.86 1.09 -51.90
C TYR A 692 14.00 1.06 -50.36
N GLY A 693 12.96 0.72 -49.60
CA GLY A 693 13.06 0.53 -48.14
C GLY A 693 12.99 1.80 -47.29
N LYS A 694 12.33 2.87 -47.75
CA LYS A 694 12.14 4.12 -46.97
C LYS A 694 11.51 3.88 -45.60
N SER A 695 10.41 3.12 -45.53
CA SER A 695 9.72 2.88 -44.25
C SER A 695 10.55 2.07 -43.25
N THR A 696 11.27 1.04 -43.72
CA THR A 696 12.18 0.27 -42.86
C THR A 696 13.39 1.11 -42.43
N PHE A 697 13.88 2.00 -43.30
CA PHE A 697 14.86 3.00 -42.95
C PHE A 697 14.36 3.98 -41.89
N PHE A 698 13.12 4.49 -41.98
CA PHE A 698 12.53 5.38 -40.98
C PHE A 698 12.32 4.71 -39.62
N ILE A 699 12.00 3.41 -39.60
CA ILE A 699 11.94 2.62 -38.35
C ILE A 699 13.31 2.57 -37.69
N ALA A 700 14.36 2.24 -38.46
CA ALA A 700 15.73 2.20 -37.95
C ALA A 700 16.23 3.59 -37.52
N LEU A 701 15.95 4.62 -38.32
CA LEU A 701 16.31 6.01 -38.03
C LEU A 701 15.70 6.48 -36.71
N ALA A 702 14.40 6.22 -36.49
CA ALA A 702 13.73 6.59 -35.25
C ALA A 702 14.36 5.88 -34.04
N SER A 703 14.69 4.58 -34.17
CA SER A 703 15.33 3.81 -33.10
C SER A 703 16.73 4.32 -32.78
N ASN A 704 17.53 4.64 -33.79
CA ASN A 704 18.88 5.16 -33.61
C ASN A 704 18.88 6.56 -33.00
N LEU A 705 18.00 7.47 -33.46
CA LEU A 705 17.85 8.81 -32.88
C LEU A 705 17.43 8.75 -31.40
N SER A 706 16.53 7.84 -31.03
CA SER A 706 16.14 7.60 -29.63
C SER A 706 17.29 7.03 -28.79
N HIS A 707 18.15 6.19 -29.38
CA HIS A 707 19.28 5.59 -28.69
C HIS A 707 20.43 6.57 -28.47
N ASP A 708 20.79 7.33 -29.50
CA ASP A 708 21.90 8.29 -29.48
C ASP A 708 21.64 9.46 -28.52
N ASN A 709 20.38 9.88 -28.39
CA ASN A 709 19.96 10.89 -27.43
C ASN A 709 18.66 10.47 -26.71
N PRO A 710 18.76 9.83 -25.53
CA PRO A 710 17.59 9.43 -24.74
C PRO A 710 16.68 10.60 -24.31
N SER A 711 17.20 11.83 -24.28
CA SER A 711 16.40 13.02 -23.97
C SER A 711 15.63 13.57 -25.17
N ALA A 712 15.97 13.17 -26.40
CA ALA A 712 15.21 13.55 -27.59
C ALA A 712 13.85 12.85 -27.58
N PHE A 713 12.80 13.57 -27.97
CA PHE A 713 11.48 12.99 -28.12
C PHE A 713 11.21 12.72 -29.60
N VAL A 714 11.47 11.48 -29.99
CA VAL A 714 11.47 11.03 -31.40
C VAL A 714 10.12 10.42 -31.75
N ILE A 715 9.33 11.16 -32.53
CA ILE A 715 7.97 10.75 -32.92
C ILE A 715 7.96 10.35 -34.40
N ARG A 716 7.65 9.08 -34.67
CA ARG A 716 7.46 8.55 -36.02
C ARG A 716 5.97 8.45 -36.37
N MET A 717 5.55 9.25 -37.34
CA MET A 717 4.20 9.33 -37.87
C MET A 717 4.13 8.73 -39.27
N ILE A 718 3.14 7.87 -39.53
CA ILE A 718 2.82 7.39 -40.87
C ILE A 718 1.79 8.35 -41.48
N ALA A 719 2.13 9.06 -42.56
CA ALA A 719 1.31 10.16 -43.08
C ALA A 719 -0.14 9.74 -43.36
N LEU A 720 -0.32 8.55 -43.95
CA LEU A 720 -1.63 7.99 -44.27
C LEU A 720 -2.55 7.88 -43.05
N SER A 721 -1.99 7.53 -41.88
CA SER A 721 -2.71 7.41 -40.60
C SER A 721 -3.40 8.69 -40.14
N TYR A 722 -2.96 9.84 -40.64
CA TYR A 722 -3.46 11.15 -40.24
C TYR A 722 -4.29 11.83 -41.34
N SER A 723 -4.77 11.05 -42.32
CA SER A 723 -5.62 11.57 -43.40
C SER A 723 -6.87 12.30 -42.89
N ALA A 724 -7.49 11.79 -41.81
CA ALA A 724 -8.63 12.45 -41.17
C ALA A 724 -8.24 13.81 -40.54
N ASP A 725 -7.07 13.89 -39.92
CA ASP A 725 -6.55 15.10 -39.30
C ASP A 725 -6.17 16.15 -40.37
N PHE A 726 -5.56 15.73 -41.48
CA PHE A 726 -5.34 16.62 -42.64
C PHE A 726 -6.65 17.07 -43.30
N ALA A 727 -7.67 16.22 -43.33
CA ALA A 727 -8.99 16.61 -43.82
C ALA A 727 -9.63 17.69 -42.96
N ARG A 728 -9.45 17.64 -41.63
CA ARG A 728 -9.93 18.67 -40.68
C ARG A 728 -9.25 20.01 -40.88
N LEU A 729 -8.00 20.04 -41.33
CA LEU A 729 -7.32 21.31 -41.69
C LEU A 729 -8.06 22.04 -42.81
N LYS A 730 -8.72 21.33 -43.72
CA LYS A 730 -9.52 21.94 -44.79
C LYS A 730 -10.66 22.81 -44.24
N THR A 731 -11.17 22.46 -43.06
CA THR A 731 -12.27 23.18 -42.39
C THR A 731 -11.78 24.20 -41.36
N ALA A 732 -10.53 24.12 -40.92
CA ALA A 732 -10.01 24.81 -39.73
C ALA A 732 -9.19 26.09 -40.00
N ALA A 733 -9.35 26.72 -41.16
CA ALA A 733 -8.50 27.79 -41.72
C ALA A 733 -7.19 27.29 -42.36
N ASP A 734 -6.62 28.08 -43.27
CA ASP A 734 -5.39 27.75 -43.98
C ASP A 734 -4.21 27.69 -42.99
N PRO A 735 -3.42 26.58 -42.93
CA PRO A 735 -2.27 26.48 -42.03
C PRO A 735 -1.28 27.64 -42.13
N SER A 736 -1.15 28.26 -43.30
CA SER A 736 -0.28 29.43 -43.49
C SER A 736 -0.73 30.69 -42.75
N MET A 737 -2.00 30.76 -42.33
CA MET A 737 -2.61 31.88 -41.62
C MET A 737 -2.83 31.60 -40.13
N MET A 738 -2.51 30.37 -39.68
CA MET A 738 -2.62 30.00 -38.27
C MET A 738 -1.46 30.59 -37.47
N ASP A 739 -1.76 31.04 -36.25
CA ASP A 739 -0.72 31.38 -35.29
C ASP A 739 0.03 30.11 -34.82
N ASP A 740 1.18 30.32 -34.19
CA ASP A 740 2.02 29.22 -33.70
C ASP A 740 1.28 28.37 -32.68
N THR A 741 0.37 28.94 -31.88
CA THR A 741 -0.41 28.19 -30.90
C THR A 741 -1.32 27.16 -31.58
N ALA A 742 -2.08 27.58 -32.59
CA ALA A 742 -2.97 26.69 -33.34
C ALA A 742 -2.20 25.58 -34.05
N ILE A 743 -1.06 25.91 -34.68
CA ILE A 743 -0.18 24.93 -35.35
C ILE A 743 0.36 23.90 -34.35
N VAL A 744 0.87 24.35 -33.20
CA VAL A 744 1.48 23.46 -32.21
C VAL A 744 0.42 22.61 -31.48
N ARG A 745 -0.81 23.11 -31.29
CA ARG A 745 -1.93 22.30 -30.78
C ARG A 745 -2.31 21.16 -31.72
N ILE A 746 -2.30 21.40 -33.03
CA ILE A 746 -2.51 20.33 -34.01
C ILE A 746 -1.38 19.30 -33.91
N LEU A 747 -0.12 19.74 -33.81
CA LEU A 747 1.01 18.82 -33.60
C LEU A 747 0.83 17.97 -32.33
N TYR A 748 0.48 18.58 -31.20
CA TYR A 748 0.23 17.86 -29.95
C TYR A 748 -0.82 16.76 -30.15
N ARG A 749 -1.94 17.05 -30.84
CA ARG A 749 -2.94 16.04 -31.17
C ARG A 749 -2.36 14.88 -31.99
N LEU A 750 -1.54 15.16 -33.00
CA LEU A 750 -0.93 14.11 -33.83
C LEU A 750 -0.02 13.21 -32.99
N ILE A 751 0.77 13.81 -32.08
CA ILE A 751 1.65 13.10 -31.15
C ILE A 751 0.83 12.25 -30.17
N HIS A 752 -0.20 12.82 -29.53
CA HIS A 752 -1.09 12.09 -28.63
C HIS A 752 -1.71 10.86 -29.30
N LEU A 753 -2.17 11.00 -30.55
CA LEU A 753 -2.67 9.88 -31.34
C LEU A 753 -1.57 8.83 -31.61
N THR A 754 -0.33 9.23 -31.90
CA THR A 754 0.80 8.30 -32.04
C THR A 754 1.05 7.51 -30.74
N LEU A 755 0.90 8.17 -29.58
CA LEU A 755 1.21 7.62 -28.25
C LEU A 755 0.06 6.89 -27.57
N CYS A 756 -1.17 7.02 -28.06
CA CYS A 756 -2.35 6.41 -27.44
C CYS A 756 -3.07 5.42 -28.37
N VAL A 757 -2.67 5.33 -29.64
CA VAL A 757 -3.33 4.47 -30.63
C VAL A 757 -2.29 3.60 -31.35
N SER A 758 -2.32 2.29 -31.07
CA SER A 758 -1.40 1.30 -31.63
C SER A 758 -1.49 1.18 -33.16
N ASN A 759 -2.67 1.43 -33.76
CA ASN A 759 -2.83 1.63 -35.21
C ASN A 759 -4.04 2.51 -35.53
N VAL A 760 -3.80 3.80 -35.79
CA VAL A 760 -4.84 4.81 -36.08
C VAL A 760 -5.74 4.40 -37.26
N ASN A 761 -5.22 3.68 -38.25
CA ASN A 761 -5.99 3.25 -39.42
C ASN A 761 -6.86 2.01 -39.18
N ALA A 762 -6.61 1.25 -38.11
CA ALA A 762 -7.37 0.03 -37.80
C ALA A 762 -8.66 0.29 -37.00
N GLN A 763 -8.84 1.53 -36.53
CA GLN A 763 -10.01 1.96 -35.75
C GLN A 763 -10.89 2.88 -36.59
N SER A 764 -12.19 2.93 -36.31
CA SER A 764 -13.05 3.87 -37.02
C SER A 764 -12.71 5.31 -36.64
N VAL A 765 -13.04 6.26 -37.51
CA VAL A 765 -12.87 7.69 -37.21
C VAL A 765 -13.62 8.04 -35.91
N ARG A 766 -14.80 7.44 -35.67
CA ARG A 766 -15.59 7.66 -34.46
C ARG A 766 -14.88 7.19 -33.18
N ASP A 767 -14.18 6.06 -33.24
CA ASP A 767 -13.47 5.52 -32.07
C ASP A 767 -12.28 6.42 -31.70
N THR A 768 -11.56 6.89 -32.72
CA THR A 768 -10.42 7.79 -32.56
C THR A 768 -10.82 9.25 -32.25
N ASP A 769 -12.09 9.63 -32.46
CA ASP A 769 -12.57 10.99 -32.19
C ASP A 769 -12.58 11.34 -30.71
N SER A 770 -12.98 10.41 -29.84
CA SER A 770 -12.89 10.59 -28.39
C SER A 770 -11.45 10.87 -27.92
N ILE A 771 -10.47 10.24 -28.56
CA ILE A 771 -9.04 10.43 -28.27
C ILE A 771 -8.56 11.79 -28.78
N ARG A 772 -9.02 12.20 -29.97
CA ARG A 772 -8.75 13.55 -30.50
C ARG A 772 -9.33 14.64 -29.61
N GLU A 773 -10.54 14.46 -29.09
CA GLU A 773 -11.20 15.41 -28.20
C GLU A 773 -10.43 15.59 -26.88
N ARG A 774 -9.94 14.49 -26.28
CA ARG A 774 -9.06 14.55 -25.10
C ARG A 774 -7.75 15.28 -25.40
N ALA A 775 -7.14 15.00 -26.54
CA ALA A 775 -5.93 15.70 -26.96
C ALA A 775 -6.18 17.21 -27.16
N ASP A 776 -7.31 17.57 -27.79
CA ASP A 776 -7.71 18.96 -28.00
C ASP A 776 -8.04 19.65 -26.65
N GLU A 777 -8.62 18.94 -25.67
CA GLU A 777 -8.86 19.44 -24.31
C GLU A 777 -7.54 19.74 -23.59
N ALA A 778 -6.59 18.80 -23.60
CA ALA A 778 -5.26 19.02 -23.04
C ALA A 778 -4.51 20.15 -23.75
N ALA A 779 -4.62 20.23 -25.08
CA ALA A 779 -3.97 21.27 -25.88
C ALA A 779 -4.50 22.69 -25.60
N ARG A 780 -5.73 22.83 -25.09
CA ARG A 780 -6.28 24.13 -24.67
C ARG A 780 -5.58 24.70 -23.42
N LEU A 781 -4.94 23.85 -22.63
CA LEU A 781 -4.24 24.23 -21.41
C LEU A 781 -2.89 24.92 -21.67
N PHE A 782 -2.45 25.02 -22.93
CA PHE A 782 -1.22 25.73 -23.27
C PHE A 782 -1.39 26.74 -24.39
N THR A 783 -0.48 27.72 -24.41
CA THR A 783 -0.31 28.69 -25.49
C THR A 783 1.16 28.79 -25.87
N ILE A 784 1.45 29.31 -27.06
CA ILE A 784 2.81 29.66 -27.46
C ILE A 784 3.06 31.13 -27.16
N SER A 785 4.05 31.39 -26.30
CA SER A 785 4.53 32.72 -25.96
C SER A 785 6.05 32.75 -26.05
N GLU A 786 6.61 33.75 -26.75
CA GLU A 786 8.06 33.88 -26.97
C GLU A 786 8.70 32.59 -27.54
N GLY A 787 7.99 31.89 -28.42
CA GLY A 787 8.44 30.64 -29.04
C GLY A 787 8.45 29.42 -28.09
N LYS A 788 7.85 29.52 -26.91
CA LYS A 788 7.77 28.44 -25.91
C LYS A 788 6.33 28.06 -25.62
N VAL A 789 6.11 26.77 -25.36
CA VAL A 789 4.89 26.25 -24.76
C VAL A 789 4.82 26.70 -23.30
N VAL A 790 3.81 27.49 -22.99
CA VAL A 790 3.48 27.96 -21.64
C VAL A 790 2.14 27.36 -21.23
N LEU A 791 2.17 26.56 -20.16
CA LEU A 791 0.97 25.96 -19.56
C LEU A 791 0.23 26.99 -18.70
N ASP A 792 -1.09 27.07 -18.83
CA ASP A 792 -1.96 27.84 -17.94
C ASP A 792 -2.05 27.11 -16.60
N LYS A 793 -1.38 27.64 -15.58
CA LYS A 793 -1.29 26.98 -14.25
C LYS A 793 -2.65 26.81 -13.58
N ASP A 794 -3.54 27.78 -13.73
CA ASP A 794 -4.84 27.76 -13.05
C ASP A 794 -5.78 26.76 -13.70
N GLN A 795 -5.80 26.71 -15.05
CA GLN A 795 -6.57 25.71 -15.79
C GLN A 795 -5.97 24.31 -15.66
N THR A 796 -4.64 24.18 -15.64
CA THR A 796 -3.97 22.88 -15.47
C THR A 796 -4.27 22.28 -14.10
N SER A 797 -4.20 23.09 -13.03
CA SER A 797 -4.46 22.64 -11.66
C SER A 797 -5.93 22.31 -11.39
N SER A 798 -6.85 22.87 -12.18
CA SER A 798 -8.29 22.63 -12.10
C SER A 798 -8.81 21.64 -13.16
N SER A 799 -7.94 21.18 -14.06
CA SER A 799 -8.30 20.27 -15.15
C SER A 799 -8.73 18.88 -14.63
N LYS A 800 -9.58 18.20 -15.42
CA LYS A 800 -10.00 16.81 -15.18
C LYS A 800 -9.12 15.80 -15.92
N LEU A 801 -7.94 16.22 -16.40
CA LEU A 801 -7.02 15.34 -17.12
C LEU A 801 -6.57 14.18 -16.23
N ALA A 802 -6.41 13.00 -16.85
CA ALA A 802 -5.75 11.88 -16.20
C ALA A 802 -4.26 12.19 -15.96
N VAL A 803 -3.64 11.48 -15.01
CA VAL A 803 -2.21 11.68 -14.69
C VAL A 803 -1.31 11.44 -15.90
N GLU A 804 -1.60 10.44 -16.73
CA GLU A 804 -0.83 10.20 -17.97
C GLU A 804 -0.93 11.37 -18.96
N GLU A 805 -2.11 11.95 -19.14
CA GLU A 805 -2.34 13.04 -20.09
C GLU A 805 -1.66 14.33 -19.63
N LEU A 806 -1.71 14.62 -18.34
CA LEU A 806 -1.00 15.77 -17.76
C LEU A 806 0.52 15.58 -17.85
N LEU A 807 1.01 14.36 -17.63
CA LEU A 807 2.43 14.04 -17.74
C LEU A 807 2.92 14.11 -19.19
N GLU A 808 2.13 13.63 -20.16
CA GLU A 808 2.38 13.80 -21.59
C GLU A 808 2.43 15.28 -21.98
N LEU A 809 1.47 16.10 -21.53
CA LEU A 809 1.42 17.52 -21.82
C LEU A 809 2.67 18.26 -21.28
N ARG A 810 3.10 17.93 -20.06
CA ARG A 810 4.32 18.51 -19.46
C ARG A 810 5.57 18.04 -20.17
N LEU A 811 5.64 16.76 -20.54
CA LEU A 811 6.71 16.23 -21.35
C LEU A 811 6.79 16.96 -22.69
N PHE A 812 5.66 17.11 -23.38
CA PHE A 812 5.60 17.83 -24.66
C PHE A 812 6.09 19.27 -24.50
N ALA A 813 5.61 19.99 -23.48
CA ALA A 813 6.01 21.35 -23.21
C ALA A 813 7.53 21.46 -22.98
N GLU A 814 8.11 20.59 -22.16
CA GLU A 814 9.56 20.56 -21.93
C GLU A 814 10.34 20.24 -23.21
N LYS A 815 9.97 19.17 -23.91
CA LYS A 815 10.68 18.71 -25.11
C LYS A 815 10.60 19.72 -26.24
N PHE A 816 9.46 20.40 -26.37
CA PHE A 816 9.33 21.52 -27.28
C PHE A 816 10.23 22.69 -26.86
N ASN A 817 10.18 23.10 -25.59
CA ASN A 817 10.92 24.27 -25.10
C ASN A 817 12.45 24.08 -25.14
N GLU A 818 12.92 22.86 -24.96
CA GLU A 818 14.34 22.48 -25.05
C GLU A 818 14.78 22.14 -26.49
N LYS A 819 13.88 22.30 -27.49
CA LYS A 819 14.13 22.00 -28.91
C LYS A 819 14.52 20.53 -29.16
N GLN A 820 13.96 19.63 -28.36
CA GLN A 820 14.24 18.18 -28.35
C GLN A 820 13.21 17.34 -29.11
N LEU A 821 12.21 17.95 -29.76
CA LEU A 821 11.23 17.23 -30.58
C LEU A 821 11.81 16.89 -31.97
N LEU A 822 11.90 15.61 -32.29
CA LEU A 822 12.32 15.11 -33.61
C LEU A 822 11.14 14.41 -34.28
N LEU A 823 10.69 14.93 -35.42
CA LEU A 823 9.51 14.43 -36.11
C LEU A 823 9.89 13.68 -37.39
N LEU A 824 9.40 12.45 -37.54
CA LEU A 824 9.57 11.65 -38.75
C LEU A 824 8.20 11.40 -39.38
N LEU A 825 7.97 11.91 -40.60
CA LEU A 825 6.76 11.65 -41.36
C LEU A 825 7.06 10.69 -42.53
N ASP A 826 6.58 9.46 -42.42
CA ASP A 826 6.79 8.41 -43.43
C ASP A 826 5.62 8.38 -44.43
N GLY A 827 5.94 8.45 -45.73
CA GLY A 827 4.99 8.25 -46.82
C GLY A 827 4.16 9.48 -47.18
N PHE A 828 4.75 10.67 -47.29
CA PHE A 828 4.05 11.89 -47.69
C PHE A 828 3.27 11.74 -49.02
N ASP A 829 3.79 10.96 -49.97
CA ASP A 829 3.11 10.65 -51.23
C ASP A 829 1.74 9.95 -51.05
N GLU A 830 1.51 9.33 -49.91
CA GLU A 830 0.27 8.59 -49.63
C GLU A 830 -0.92 9.49 -49.34
N ILE A 831 -0.70 10.75 -48.96
CA ILE A 831 -1.76 11.75 -48.74
C ILE A 831 -1.90 12.74 -49.90
N ALA A 832 -0.98 12.73 -50.85
CA ALA A 832 -1.04 13.49 -52.10
C ALA A 832 -1.97 12.80 -53.15
N PRO A 833 -2.59 13.54 -54.08
CA PRO A 833 -2.63 14.99 -54.16
C PRO A 833 -3.64 15.63 -53.21
N HIS A 834 -4.61 14.86 -52.68
CA HIS A 834 -5.79 15.35 -51.98
C HIS A 834 -5.49 16.29 -50.80
N TYR A 835 -4.48 15.97 -49.99
CA TYR A 835 -4.07 16.79 -48.85
C TYR A 835 -2.69 17.42 -49.03
N LYS A 836 -2.08 17.29 -50.22
CA LYS A 836 -0.69 17.72 -50.49
C LYS A 836 -0.44 19.16 -50.04
N GLN A 837 -1.23 20.10 -50.53
CA GLN A 837 -1.07 21.53 -50.26
C GLN A 837 -1.25 21.87 -48.77
N LEU A 838 -2.26 21.30 -48.11
CA LEU A 838 -2.52 21.53 -46.69
C LEU A 838 -1.40 20.95 -45.81
N ALA A 839 -0.98 19.71 -46.09
CA ALA A 839 0.09 19.05 -45.35
C ALA A 839 1.44 19.75 -45.57
N MET A 840 1.77 20.17 -46.80
CA MET A 840 2.98 20.96 -47.09
C MET A 840 3.01 22.26 -46.30
N LYS A 841 1.92 23.03 -46.33
CA LYS A 841 1.82 24.29 -45.56
C LYS A 841 1.95 24.05 -44.06
N PHE A 842 1.28 23.02 -43.52
CA PHE A 842 1.37 22.66 -42.10
C PHE A 842 2.80 22.27 -41.70
N LEU A 843 3.45 21.38 -42.46
CA LEU A 843 4.82 20.95 -42.19
C LEU A 843 5.83 22.08 -42.35
N SER A 844 5.63 22.97 -43.32
CA SER A 844 6.45 24.18 -43.50
C SER A 844 6.36 25.10 -42.27
N ARG A 845 5.14 25.34 -41.75
CA ARG A 845 4.96 26.08 -40.50
C ARG A 845 5.61 25.39 -39.29
N LEU A 846 5.52 24.06 -39.19
CA LEU A 846 6.23 23.31 -38.15
C LEU A 846 7.76 23.43 -38.27
N ALA A 847 8.29 23.46 -39.50
CA ALA A 847 9.71 23.68 -39.73
C ALA A 847 10.16 25.10 -39.32
N ASP A 848 9.28 26.10 -39.35
CA ASP A 848 9.59 27.46 -38.85
C ASP A 848 9.56 27.56 -37.33
N VAL A 849 8.81 26.69 -36.65
CA VAL A 849 8.65 26.74 -35.19
C VAL A 849 9.92 26.26 -34.49
N ASP A 850 10.43 27.10 -33.60
CA ASP A 850 11.72 26.91 -32.91
C ASP A 850 11.79 25.66 -32.03
N GLY A 851 10.65 25.23 -31.47
CA GLY A 851 10.59 24.05 -30.59
C GLY A 851 10.74 22.70 -31.32
N ILE A 852 10.66 22.69 -32.65
CA ILE A 852 10.93 21.49 -33.45
C ILE A 852 12.43 21.43 -33.73
N GLY A 853 13.10 20.38 -33.24
CA GLY A 853 14.54 20.20 -33.43
C GLY A 853 14.88 19.79 -34.87
N LYS A 854 14.22 18.74 -35.38
CA LYS A 854 14.38 18.24 -36.75
C LYS A 854 13.07 17.71 -37.32
N LEU A 855 12.95 17.78 -38.64
CA LEU A 855 11.87 17.19 -39.42
C LEU A 855 12.45 16.28 -40.50
N TYR A 856 12.06 15.00 -40.49
CA TYR A 856 12.43 14.02 -41.50
C TYR A 856 11.19 13.62 -42.29
N LEU A 857 11.26 13.71 -43.62
CA LEU A 857 10.14 13.38 -44.51
C LEU A 857 10.55 12.25 -45.45
N SER A 858 9.67 11.27 -45.66
CA SER A 858 9.83 10.24 -46.67
C SER A 858 8.78 10.43 -47.76
N SER A 859 9.17 10.36 -49.03
CA SER A 859 8.25 10.47 -50.15
C SER A 859 8.78 9.76 -51.40
N ARG A 860 7.89 9.54 -52.37
CA ARG A 860 8.27 9.25 -53.76
C ARG A 860 8.53 10.54 -54.55
N PRO A 861 9.35 10.50 -55.61
CA PRO A 861 9.73 11.67 -56.40
C PRO A 861 8.56 12.47 -56.95
N TYR A 862 7.58 11.87 -57.64
CA TYR A 862 6.34 12.47 -58.20
C TYR A 862 6.39 13.98 -58.52
N ASP A 863 7.48 14.48 -59.10
CA ASP A 863 7.80 15.92 -59.31
C ASP A 863 7.74 16.82 -58.05
N PHE A 864 7.74 16.24 -56.84
CA PHE A 864 7.75 16.94 -55.57
C PHE A 864 9.07 17.64 -55.25
N LYS A 865 10.16 17.38 -55.95
CA LYS A 865 11.46 18.00 -55.64
C LYS A 865 11.34 19.53 -55.58
N ALA A 866 10.84 20.15 -56.65
CA ALA A 866 10.70 21.60 -56.72
C ALA A 866 9.70 22.14 -55.68
N GLU A 867 8.58 21.43 -55.47
CA GLU A 867 7.57 21.82 -54.46
C GLU A 867 8.14 21.74 -53.02
N MET A 868 8.95 20.73 -52.73
CA MET A 868 9.60 20.52 -51.43
C MET A 868 10.70 21.57 -51.20
N GLU A 869 11.53 21.86 -52.19
CA GLU A 869 12.54 22.93 -52.12
C GLU A 869 11.88 24.30 -51.92
N GLN A 870 10.73 24.54 -52.56
CA GLN A 870 9.95 25.76 -52.37
C GLN A 870 9.35 25.87 -50.96
N ALA A 871 8.78 24.78 -50.44
CA ALA A 871 8.16 24.75 -49.12
C ALA A 871 9.19 24.74 -47.97
N PHE A 872 10.40 24.24 -48.23
CA PHE A 872 11.50 24.12 -47.27
C PHE A 872 12.82 24.65 -47.87
N PRO A 873 13.06 25.97 -47.86
CA PRO A 873 14.20 26.60 -48.56
C PRO A 873 15.60 26.13 -48.12
N SER A 874 15.72 25.49 -46.96
CA SER A 874 16.98 24.98 -46.40
C SER A 874 16.95 23.47 -46.13
N CYS A 875 16.08 22.72 -46.83
CA CYS A 875 16.05 21.27 -46.70
C CYS A 875 17.24 20.60 -47.42
N LYS A 876 17.62 19.42 -46.93
CA LYS A 876 18.52 18.51 -47.66
C LYS A 876 17.70 17.33 -48.19
N ILE A 877 17.74 17.12 -49.50
CA ILE A 877 17.04 16.01 -50.17
C ILE A 877 18.06 14.91 -50.49
N HIS A 878 17.76 13.71 -50.03
CA HIS A 878 18.59 12.51 -50.14
C HIS A 878 17.83 11.40 -50.86
N GLN A 879 18.57 10.45 -51.41
CA GLN A 879 18.09 9.16 -51.90
C GLN A 879 18.81 8.03 -51.15
N LEU A 880 18.20 6.84 -51.06
CA LEU A 880 18.87 5.69 -50.45
C LEU A 880 19.76 5.04 -51.51
N GLU A 881 20.98 4.68 -51.12
CA GLU A 881 21.83 3.92 -52.04
C GLU A 881 21.21 2.52 -52.30
N PRO A 882 21.26 2.02 -53.56
CA PRO A 882 20.92 0.63 -53.85
C PRO A 882 21.78 -0.32 -53.02
N PHE A 883 21.31 -1.54 -52.78
CA PHE A 883 22.17 -2.54 -52.15
C PHE A 883 23.38 -2.84 -53.03
N GLY A 884 24.57 -2.82 -52.43
CA GLY A 884 25.76 -3.39 -53.03
C GLY A 884 25.80 -4.90 -52.79
N MET A 885 26.66 -5.62 -53.52
CA MET A 885 26.77 -7.09 -53.44
C MET A 885 26.89 -7.62 -52.01
N ARG A 886 27.68 -6.96 -51.15
CA ARG A 886 27.81 -7.35 -49.73
C ARG A 886 26.48 -7.27 -48.98
N ASP A 887 25.72 -6.21 -49.20
CA ASP A 887 24.43 -5.96 -48.55
C ASP A 887 23.38 -6.96 -49.04
N GLU A 888 23.38 -7.27 -50.34
CA GLU A 888 22.51 -8.28 -50.93
C GLU A 888 22.78 -9.68 -50.35
N LEU A 889 24.05 -10.10 -50.30
CA LEU A 889 24.47 -11.37 -49.69
C LEU A 889 24.12 -11.43 -48.19
N ARG A 890 24.35 -10.34 -47.47
CA ARG A 890 24.01 -10.24 -46.05
C ARG A 890 22.51 -10.34 -45.83
N PHE A 891 21.70 -9.72 -46.69
CA PHE A 891 20.25 -9.81 -46.63
C PHE A 891 19.79 -11.27 -46.77
N VAL A 892 20.31 -12.00 -47.76
CA VAL A 892 20.01 -13.43 -47.96
C VAL A 892 20.38 -14.22 -46.70
N HIS A 893 21.60 -14.05 -46.19
CA HIS A 893 22.07 -14.73 -44.97
C HIS A 893 21.18 -14.45 -43.75
N ASN A 894 20.89 -13.17 -43.48
CA ASN A 894 20.08 -12.76 -42.33
C ASN A 894 18.65 -13.34 -42.43
N TYR A 895 18.07 -13.29 -43.62
CA TYR A 895 16.72 -13.81 -43.87
C TYR A 895 16.64 -15.34 -43.69
N LEU A 896 17.61 -16.10 -44.20
CA LEU A 896 17.68 -17.55 -43.96
C LEU A 896 17.88 -17.87 -42.48
N THR A 897 18.74 -17.11 -41.80
CA THR A 897 18.99 -17.27 -40.35
C THR A 897 17.73 -17.03 -39.53
N SER A 898 16.86 -16.09 -39.94
CA SER A 898 15.59 -15.84 -39.25
C SER A 898 14.50 -16.87 -39.55
N GLU A 899 14.51 -17.48 -40.74
CA GLU A 899 13.42 -18.34 -41.22
C GLU A 899 13.70 -19.85 -41.12
N LEU A 900 14.96 -20.27 -40.98
CA LEU A 900 15.37 -21.68 -41.00
C LEU A 900 16.33 -22.01 -39.85
N GLU A 901 15.81 -22.64 -38.80
CA GLU A 901 16.62 -23.10 -37.66
C GLU A 901 17.68 -24.13 -38.07
N ALA A 902 17.40 -24.96 -39.08
CA ALA A 902 18.36 -25.93 -39.62
C ALA A 902 19.58 -25.24 -40.27
N TYR A 903 19.36 -24.15 -41.01
CA TYR A 903 20.44 -23.33 -41.58
C TYR A 903 21.30 -22.69 -40.49
N LYS A 904 20.68 -22.21 -39.40
CA LYS A 904 21.40 -21.61 -38.26
C LYS A 904 22.33 -22.58 -37.55
N ARG A 905 22.10 -23.89 -37.67
CA ARG A 905 22.96 -24.96 -37.10
C ARG A 905 24.07 -25.41 -38.06
N CYS A 906 23.99 -25.04 -39.33
CA CYS A 906 25.02 -25.37 -40.30
C CYS A 906 26.37 -24.77 -39.92
N GLU A 907 27.44 -25.47 -40.30
CA GLU A 907 28.80 -24.93 -40.22
C GLU A 907 28.95 -23.71 -41.14
N GLU A 908 29.92 -22.85 -40.85
CA GLU A 908 30.19 -21.63 -41.62
C GLU A 908 30.33 -21.91 -43.13
N ARG A 909 31.11 -22.95 -43.48
CA ARG A 909 31.34 -23.35 -44.87
C ARG A 909 30.05 -23.71 -45.60
N ASP A 910 29.16 -24.44 -44.94
CA ASP A 910 27.87 -24.84 -45.51
C ASP A 910 26.96 -23.61 -45.73
N ARG A 911 26.97 -22.67 -44.78
CA ARG A 911 26.21 -21.42 -44.91
C ARG A 911 26.69 -20.58 -46.09
N ILE A 912 28.01 -20.51 -46.30
CA ILE A 912 28.62 -19.85 -47.45
C ILE A 912 28.14 -20.52 -48.74
N THR A 913 28.23 -21.85 -48.83
CA THR A 913 27.78 -22.61 -50.01
C THR A 913 26.31 -22.35 -50.33
N ILE A 914 25.43 -22.44 -49.33
CA ILE A 914 23.99 -22.24 -49.51
C ILE A 914 23.67 -20.80 -49.94
N VAL A 915 24.28 -19.80 -49.31
CA VAL A 915 24.06 -18.39 -49.69
C VAL A 915 24.58 -18.11 -51.10
N ALA A 916 25.73 -18.66 -51.46
CA ALA A 916 26.29 -18.51 -52.80
C ALA A 916 25.37 -19.10 -53.88
N ILE A 917 24.86 -20.32 -53.67
CA ILE A 917 23.90 -20.97 -54.57
C ILE A 917 22.64 -20.11 -54.72
N LEU A 918 22.05 -19.67 -53.60
CA LEU A 918 20.82 -18.89 -53.65
C LEU A 918 21.02 -17.52 -54.29
N TYR A 919 22.14 -16.86 -54.02
CA TYR A 919 22.46 -15.59 -54.64
C TYR A 919 22.67 -15.73 -56.15
N ASP A 920 23.38 -16.77 -56.60
CA ASP A 920 23.53 -17.08 -58.02
C ASP A 920 22.18 -17.36 -58.70
N ARG A 921 21.29 -18.09 -58.02
CA ARG A 921 19.90 -18.26 -58.47
C ARG A 921 19.16 -16.91 -58.54
N LEU A 922 19.31 -16.02 -57.57
CA LEU A 922 18.70 -14.68 -57.62
C LEU A 922 19.27 -13.84 -58.77
N MET A 923 20.57 -13.95 -59.03
CA MET A 923 21.22 -13.27 -60.16
C MET A 923 20.59 -13.66 -61.49
N GLU A 924 20.38 -14.96 -61.72
CA GLU A 924 19.74 -15.43 -62.95
C GLU A 924 18.29 -14.96 -63.09
N SER A 925 17.59 -14.78 -61.98
CA SER A 925 16.14 -14.68 -61.97
C SER A 925 15.62 -13.24 -61.87
N ILE A 926 16.29 -12.39 -61.07
CA ILE A 926 15.93 -10.98 -60.89
C ILE A 926 17.03 -10.00 -61.34
N GLY A 927 18.24 -10.47 -61.68
CA GLY A 927 19.28 -9.66 -62.33
C GLY A 927 19.61 -8.38 -61.58
N GLU A 928 19.48 -7.23 -62.24
CA GLU A 928 19.75 -5.90 -61.67
C GLU A 928 18.75 -5.50 -60.54
N LEU A 929 17.55 -6.10 -60.52
CA LEU A 929 16.51 -5.77 -59.54
C LEU A 929 16.87 -6.19 -58.10
N LYS A 930 17.81 -7.11 -57.93
CA LYS A 930 18.29 -7.56 -56.61
C LYS A 930 18.86 -6.42 -55.75
N SER A 931 19.35 -5.35 -56.40
CA SER A 931 19.85 -4.15 -55.71
C SER A 931 18.73 -3.35 -55.03
N ILE A 932 17.47 -3.61 -55.41
CA ILE A 932 16.28 -3.00 -54.81
C ILE A 932 15.76 -3.94 -53.70
N PRO A 933 15.75 -3.50 -52.42
CA PRO A 933 15.45 -4.35 -51.26
C PRO A 933 14.16 -5.16 -51.36
N LEU A 934 13.08 -4.57 -51.89
CA LEU A 934 11.80 -5.27 -52.02
C LEU A 934 11.87 -6.45 -53.00
N PHE A 935 12.56 -6.30 -54.12
CA PHE A 935 12.69 -7.37 -55.11
C PHE A 935 13.58 -8.49 -54.59
N LEU A 936 14.69 -8.13 -53.92
CA LEU A 936 15.53 -9.10 -53.24
C LEU A 936 14.75 -9.91 -52.21
N HIS A 937 13.98 -9.23 -51.35
CA HIS A 937 13.12 -9.89 -50.37
C HIS A 937 12.13 -10.88 -51.02
N MET A 938 11.49 -10.47 -52.11
CA MET A 938 10.54 -11.33 -52.81
C MET A 938 11.22 -12.53 -53.50
N GLY A 939 12.35 -12.31 -54.18
CA GLY A 939 13.13 -13.38 -54.79
C GLY A 939 13.61 -14.40 -53.76
N VAL A 940 14.17 -13.93 -52.63
CA VAL A 940 14.58 -14.80 -51.52
C VAL A 940 13.40 -15.57 -50.95
N ARG A 941 12.24 -14.94 -50.78
CA ARG A 941 11.03 -15.60 -50.25
C ARG A 941 10.55 -16.72 -51.17
N MET A 942 10.62 -16.53 -52.49
CA MET A 942 10.24 -17.57 -53.46
C MET A 942 11.24 -18.72 -53.46
N LEU A 943 12.53 -18.42 -53.46
CA LEU A 943 13.58 -19.43 -53.37
C LEU A 943 13.57 -20.19 -52.05
N LEU A 944 13.12 -19.58 -50.95
CA LEU A 944 12.98 -20.25 -49.65
C LEU A 944 12.05 -21.47 -49.72
N LEU A 945 11.01 -21.43 -50.55
CA LEU A 945 10.12 -22.58 -50.75
C LEU A 945 10.85 -23.74 -51.42
N ALA A 946 11.67 -23.44 -52.44
CA ALA A 946 12.53 -24.42 -53.09
C ALA A 946 13.60 -24.97 -52.12
N VAL A 947 14.23 -24.11 -51.31
CA VAL A 947 15.21 -24.52 -50.29
C VAL A 947 14.62 -25.54 -49.31
N ARG A 948 13.41 -25.28 -48.81
CA ARG A 948 12.72 -26.19 -47.86
C ARG A 948 12.44 -27.58 -48.44
N GLN A 949 12.34 -27.70 -49.76
CA GLN A 949 12.04 -28.96 -50.45
C GLN A 949 13.30 -29.66 -50.97
N LEU A 950 14.29 -28.88 -51.42
CA LEU A 950 15.41 -29.36 -52.22
C LEU A 950 16.75 -29.37 -51.47
N VAL A 951 16.80 -28.83 -50.25
CA VAL A 951 18.00 -28.85 -49.40
C VAL A 951 17.76 -29.72 -48.16
N ASN A 952 18.57 -30.77 -47.99
CA ASN A 952 18.60 -31.57 -46.78
C ASN A 952 19.76 -31.12 -45.88
N PHE A 953 19.43 -30.37 -44.83
CA PHE A 953 20.41 -29.84 -43.88
C PHE A 953 21.03 -30.90 -42.96
N GLU A 954 20.32 -32.00 -42.68
CA GLU A 954 20.83 -33.09 -41.83
C GLU A 954 21.84 -33.95 -42.60
N GLU A 955 21.54 -34.27 -43.85
CA GLU A 955 22.42 -35.04 -44.73
C GLU A 955 23.47 -34.18 -45.43
N ARG A 956 23.40 -32.85 -45.31
CA ARG A 956 24.26 -31.86 -45.98
C ARG A 956 24.27 -32.04 -47.51
N THR A 957 23.09 -32.18 -48.10
CA THR A 957 22.92 -32.38 -49.55
C THR A 957 21.90 -31.43 -50.19
N ILE A 958 22.04 -31.18 -51.48
CA ILE A 958 21.13 -30.35 -52.29
C ILE A 958 20.71 -31.13 -53.54
N SER A 959 19.42 -31.19 -53.83
CA SER A 959 18.89 -31.71 -55.09
C SER A 959 19.29 -30.81 -56.25
N ARG A 960 19.77 -31.40 -57.34
CA ARG A 960 20.12 -30.70 -58.59
C ARG A 960 18.94 -29.94 -59.18
N GLU A 961 17.70 -30.34 -58.84
CA GLU A 961 16.49 -29.63 -59.26
C GLU A 961 16.49 -28.16 -58.82
N ILE A 962 17.25 -27.76 -57.79
CA ILE A 962 17.35 -26.35 -57.38
C ILE A 962 17.89 -25.44 -58.50
N PHE A 963 18.66 -26.01 -59.45
CA PHE A 963 19.21 -25.31 -60.62
C PHE A 963 18.28 -25.37 -61.84
N ASN A 964 17.10 -25.98 -61.72
CA ASN A 964 16.14 -26.04 -62.82
C ASN A 964 15.53 -24.64 -63.05
N PRO A 965 15.58 -24.09 -64.27
CA PRO A 965 15.04 -22.75 -64.56
C PRO A 965 13.54 -22.59 -64.26
N THR A 966 12.76 -23.68 -64.16
CA THR A 966 11.35 -23.62 -63.74
C THR A 966 11.16 -23.25 -62.28
N ASN A 967 12.16 -23.50 -61.41
CA ASN A 967 12.10 -23.19 -59.98
C ASN A 967 12.41 -21.71 -59.68
N ASN A 968 12.67 -20.92 -60.72
CA ASN A 968 13.22 -19.58 -60.60
C ASN A 968 12.67 -18.66 -61.72
N ASP A 969 11.37 -18.81 -61.99
CA ASP A 969 10.72 -18.15 -63.12
C ASP A 969 10.55 -16.63 -62.88
N GLN A 970 11.31 -15.83 -63.63
CA GLN A 970 11.18 -14.37 -63.69
C GLN A 970 9.74 -13.89 -63.97
N LEU A 971 9.00 -14.57 -64.85
CA LEU A 971 7.59 -14.25 -65.15
C LEU A 971 6.71 -14.45 -63.91
N GLN A 972 6.87 -15.59 -63.21
CA GLN A 972 6.13 -15.88 -61.97
C GLN A 972 6.50 -14.89 -60.85
N MET A 973 7.78 -14.56 -60.68
CA MET A 973 8.23 -13.56 -59.71
C MET A 973 7.61 -12.19 -59.94
N ILE A 974 7.58 -11.72 -61.19
CA ILE A 974 6.97 -10.43 -61.53
C ILE A 974 5.46 -10.50 -61.29
N ALA A 975 4.80 -11.61 -61.65
CA ALA A 975 3.38 -11.80 -61.39
C ALA A 975 3.07 -11.76 -59.89
N GLU A 976 3.81 -12.51 -59.06
CA GLU A 976 3.69 -12.49 -57.61
C GLU A 976 3.99 -11.11 -57.01
N PHE A 977 4.96 -10.37 -57.57
CA PHE A 977 5.26 -8.99 -57.19
C PHE A 977 4.09 -8.06 -57.47
N VAL A 978 3.55 -8.11 -58.69
CA VAL A 978 2.39 -7.30 -59.08
C VAL A 978 1.23 -7.62 -58.15
N ASP A 979 0.91 -8.89 -57.94
CA ASP A 979 -0.17 -9.29 -57.05
C ASP A 979 0.07 -8.83 -55.61
N ARG A 980 1.30 -8.93 -55.10
CA ARG A 980 1.63 -8.44 -53.76
C ARG A 980 1.52 -6.92 -53.65
N LYS A 981 1.94 -6.16 -54.67
CA LYS A 981 1.77 -4.70 -54.72
C LYS A 981 0.29 -4.32 -54.74
N MET A 982 -0.54 -5.06 -55.48
CA MET A 982 -1.98 -4.87 -55.50
C MET A 982 -2.60 -5.18 -54.13
N GLN A 983 -2.21 -6.27 -53.47
CA GLN A 983 -2.63 -6.61 -52.11
C GLN A 983 -2.23 -5.53 -51.08
N ILE A 984 -0.99 -5.03 -51.13
CA ILE A 984 -0.52 -3.97 -50.21
C ILE A 984 -1.33 -2.68 -50.39
N LEU A 985 -1.64 -2.31 -51.64
CA LEU A 985 -2.49 -1.16 -51.92
C LEU A 985 -3.91 -1.35 -51.35
N GLN A 986 -4.43 -2.58 -51.37
CA GLN A 986 -5.79 -2.93 -50.95
C GLN A 986 -5.94 -3.13 -49.44
N ILE A 987 -4.98 -3.80 -48.79
CA ILE A 987 -5.04 -4.19 -47.36
C ILE A 987 -4.23 -3.20 -46.52
N GLY A 988 -2.99 -2.93 -46.93
CA GLY A 988 -2.05 -2.12 -46.15
C GLY A 988 -2.33 -0.61 -46.17
N LYS A 989 -2.97 -0.09 -47.23
CA LYS A 989 -3.25 1.35 -47.37
C LYS A 989 -4.71 1.77 -47.19
N THR A 990 -5.62 0.82 -46.96
CA THR A 990 -7.04 1.13 -46.67
C THR A 990 -7.39 1.03 -45.19
N GLY A 991 -6.48 0.50 -44.35
CA GLY A 991 -6.70 0.35 -42.91
C GLY A 991 -7.69 -0.75 -42.53
N LEU A 992 -8.24 -1.50 -43.50
CA LEU A 992 -9.18 -2.57 -43.23
C LEU A 992 -8.45 -3.75 -42.58
N THR A 993 -8.94 -4.21 -41.42
CA THR A 993 -8.45 -5.44 -40.79
C THR A 993 -8.74 -6.63 -41.70
N ASP A 994 -7.89 -7.67 -41.61
CA ASP A 994 -8.05 -8.92 -42.38
C ASP A 994 -9.50 -9.48 -42.29
N THR A 995 -10.18 -9.25 -41.17
CA THR A 995 -11.58 -9.63 -40.93
C THR A 995 -12.64 -8.88 -41.77
N VAL A 996 -12.48 -7.58 -42.03
CA VAL A 996 -13.45 -6.78 -42.82
C VAL A 996 -13.32 -7.07 -44.32
N THR A 997 -12.13 -7.49 -44.76
CA THR A 997 -11.85 -7.96 -46.12
C THR A 997 -12.61 -9.23 -46.52
N TYR A 998 -13.19 -9.99 -45.56
CA TYR A 998 -14.00 -11.18 -45.86
C TYR A 998 -15.50 -10.90 -46.06
N ASN A 999 -15.95 -9.64 -45.97
CA ASN A 999 -17.32 -9.28 -46.34
C ASN A 999 -17.50 -9.44 -47.86
N ALA A 1000 -18.46 -10.29 -48.28
CA ALA A 1000 -18.74 -10.57 -49.69
C ALA A 1000 -18.92 -9.31 -50.56
N ALA A 1001 -19.59 -8.27 -50.06
CA ALA A 1001 -19.78 -7.01 -50.81
C ALA A 1001 -18.46 -6.22 -50.98
N GLN A 1002 -17.57 -6.33 -49.99
CA GLN A 1002 -16.27 -5.66 -50.03
C GLN A 1002 -15.26 -6.45 -50.88
N ILE A 1003 -15.33 -7.78 -50.87
CA ILE A 1003 -14.56 -8.65 -51.78
C ILE A 1003 -14.87 -8.29 -53.23
N ILE A 1004 -16.16 -8.20 -53.60
CA ILE A 1004 -16.58 -7.85 -54.97
C ILE A 1004 -16.06 -6.47 -55.36
N LYS A 1005 -16.24 -5.45 -54.51
CA LYS A 1005 -15.71 -4.09 -54.78
C LYS A 1005 -14.19 -4.06 -54.93
N ASN A 1006 -13.48 -4.82 -54.10
CA ASN A 1006 -12.02 -4.88 -54.13
C ASN A 1006 -11.52 -5.61 -55.40
N GLU A 1007 -12.20 -6.67 -55.81
CA GLU A 1007 -11.91 -7.42 -57.03
C GLU A 1007 -12.17 -6.56 -58.28
N GLU A 1008 -13.29 -5.84 -58.33
CA GLU A 1008 -13.60 -4.88 -59.39
C GLU A 1008 -12.53 -3.77 -59.47
N ALA A 1009 -12.13 -3.19 -58.34
CA ALA A 1009 -11.08 -2.19 -58.29
C ALA A 1009 -9.71 -2.76 -58.75
N ARG A 1010 -9.40 -4.01 -58.39
CA ARG A 1010 -8.18 -4.71 -58.84
C ARG A 1010 -8.17 -4.89 -60.34
N GLN A 1011 -9.29 -5.33 -60.92
CA GLN A 1011 -9.43 -5.54 -62.36
C GLN A 1011 -9.32 -4.23 -63.13
N GLN A 1012 -9.96 -3.16 -62.64
CA GLN A 1012 -9.83 -1.83 -63.25
C GLN A 1012 -8.39 -1.33 -63.20
N LEU A 1013 -7.69 -1.51 -62.08
CA LEU A 1013 -6.30 -1.10 -61.93
C LEU A 1013 -5.36 -1.90 -62.82
N LYS A 1014 -5.54 -3.23 -62.89
CA LYS A 1014 -4.81 -4.10 -63.81
C LYS A 1014 -5.03 -3.63 -65.26
N ARG A 1015 -6.27 -3.42 -65.66
CA ARG A 1015 -6.64 -2.92 -67.01
C ARG A 1015 -5.92 -1.62 -67.36
N ARG A 1016 -5.84 -0.67 -66.43
CA ARG A 1016 -5.10 0.58 -66.63
C ARG A 1016 -3.62 0.31 -66.90
N HIS A 1017 -2.94 -0.49 -66.08
CA HIS A 1017 -1.53 -0.80 -66.29
C HIS A 1017 -1.28 -1.53 -67.62
N LEU A 1018 -2.17 -2.45 -68.02
CA LEU A 1018 -2.10 -3.12 -69.32
C LEU A 1018 -2.10 -2.10 -70.47
N LEU A 1019 -3.06 -1.16 -70.45
CA LEU A 1019 -3.18 -0.13 -71.48
C LEU A 1019 -1.99 0.84 -71.48
N LEU A 1020 -1.51 1.25 -70.30
CA LEU A 1020 -0.35 2.14 -70.16
C LEU A 1020 0.94 1.47 -70.64
N ALA A 1021 1.11 0.17 -70.38
CA ALA A 1021 2.25 -0.60 -70.86
C ALA A 1021 2.32 -0.61 -72.39
N LEU A 1022 1.19 -0.69 -73.09
CA LEU A 1022 1.18 -0.61 -74.54
C LEU A 1022 1.63 0.76 -75.07
N VAL A 1023 1.36 1.86 -74.34
CA VAL A 1023 1.87 3.20 -74.69
C VAL A 1023 3.39 3.25 -74.64
N VAL A 1024 3.99 2.53 -73.69
CA VAL A 1024 5.45 2.48 -73.50
C VAL A 1024 6.12 1.54 -74.51
N MET A 1025 5.53 0.35 -74.74
CA MET A 1025 6.19 -0.69 -75.53
C MET A 1025 5.96 -0.57 -77.04
N PHE A 1026 4.86 0.05 -77.49
CA PHE A 1026 4.47 0.12 -78.90
C PHE A 1026 4.31 1.56 -79.37
N ASP A 1027 4.60 1.83 -80.64
CA ASP A 1027 4.44 3.16 -81.24
C ASP A 1027 2.97 3.50 -81.55
N LYS A 1028 2.72 4.69 -82.11
CA LYS A 1028 1.35 5.17 -82.40
C LYS A 1028 0.62 4.27 -83.40
N ASP A 1029 1.31 3.74 -84.41
CA ASP A 1029 0.70 2.98 -85.51
C ASP A 1029 0.35 1.55 -85.07
N ASP A 1030 1.24 0.92 -84.31
CA ASP A 1030 0.98 -0.37 -83.67
C ASP A 1030 -0.20 -0.27 -82.70
N ARG A 1031 -0.26 0.80 -81.88
CA ARG A 1031 -1.38 1.02 -80.95
C ARG A 1031 -2.70 1.27 -81.66
N ALA A 1032 -2.68 1.95 -82.81
CA ALA A 1032 -3.88 2.14 -83.63
C ALA A 1032 -4.42 0.80 -84.17
N THR A 1033 -3.53 -0.17 -84.37
CA THR A 1033 -3.88 -1.53 -84.81
C THR A 1033 -4.34 -2.42 -83.64
N LEU A 1034 -3.73 -2.28 -82.45
CA LEU A 1034 -4.03 -3.11 -81.27
C LEU A 1034 -5.25 -2.63 -80.47
N LEU A 1035 -5.37 -1.32 -80.24
CA LEU A 1035 -6.35 -0.72 -79.33
C LEU A 1035 -7.60 -0.25 -80.07
N SER A 1036 -8.78 -0.59 -79.52
CA SER A 1036 -10.04 -0.01 -79.99
C SER A 1036 -10.15 1.49 -79.68
N ASN A 1037 -11.01 2.22 -80.39
CA ASN A 1037 -11.27 3.65 -80.13
C ASN A 1037 -11.65 3.93 -78.66
N LYS A 1038 -12.38 3.01 -78.02
CA LYS A 1038 -12.74 3.11 -76.59
C LYS A 1038 -11.51 3.00 -75.69
N GLU A 1039 -10.58 2.11 -76.01
CA GLU A 1039 -9.33 1.89 -75.26
C GLU A 1039 -8.35 3.03 -75.46
N GLN A 1040 -8.28 3.62 -76.66
CA GLN A 1040 -7.47 4.82 -76.90
C GLN A 1040 -7.97 6.02 -76.07
N LEU A 1041 -9.29 6.19 -75.94
CA LEU A 1041 -9.87 7.21 -75.06
C LEU A 1041 -9.63 6.89 -73.58
N GLU A 1042 -9.64 5.61 -73.20
CA GLU A 1042 -9.30 5.16 -71.84
C GLU A 1042 -7.83 5.44 -71.50
N VAL A 1043 -6.91 5.21 -72.44
CA VAL A 1043 -5.48 5.57 -72.31
C VAL A 1043 -5.30 7.06 -72.04
N ALA A 1044 -5.97 7.94 -72.80
CA ALA A 1044 -5.90 9.39 -72.59
C ALA A 1044 -6.35 9.79 -71.18
N ARG A 1045 -7.44 9.19 -70.67
CA ARG A 1045 -7.88 9.42 -69.28
C ARG A 1045 -6.89 8.86 -68.25
N CYS A 1046 -6.23 7.74 -68.53
CA CYS A 1046 -5.23 7.17 -67.63
C CYS A 1046 -3.98 8.06 -67.53
N LEU A 1047 -3.49 8.57 -68.66
CA LEU A 1047 -2.37 9.51 -68.71
C LEU A 1047 -2.68 10.79 -67.92
N GLN A 1048 -3.89 11.33 -68.06
CA GLN A 1048 -4.33 12.48 -67.26
C GLN A 1048 -4.31 12.16 -65.75
N LYS A 1049 -4.89 11.03 -65.34
CA LYS A 1049 -4.88 10.61 -63.92
C LYS A 1049 -3.47 10.38 -63.37
N LEU A 1050 -2.54 9.89 -64.19
CA LEU A 1050 -1.14 9.72 -63.81
C LEU A 1050 -0.42 11.07 -63.64
N ALA A 1051 -0.67 12.03 -64.54
CA ALA A 1051 -0.13 13.39 -64.45
C ALA A 1051 -0.62 14.11 -63.19
N GLU A 1052 -1.83 13.81 -62.71
CA GLU A 1052 -2.38 14.31 -61.45
C GLU A 1052 -1.87 13.55 -60.20
N SER A 1053 -0.92 12.61 -60.35
CA SER A 1053 -0.38 11.75 -59.29
C SER A 1053 -1.45 10.91 -58.55
N ASN A 1054 -2.57 10.58 -59.21
CA ASN A 1054 -3.66 9.81 -58.61
C ASN A 1054 -3.41 8.28 -58.59
N GLU A 1055 -2.27 7.80 -59.10
CA GLU A 1055 -1.93 6.38 -59.15
C GLU A 1055 -0.87 6.02 -58.12
N LYS A 1056 -1.26 5.24 -57.09
CA LYS A 1056 -0.41 4.95 -55.92
C LYS A 1056 0.20 3.56 -55.88
N THR A 1057 0.09 2.82 -56.98
CA THR A 1057 0.51 1.40 -57.07
C THR A 1057 2.02 1.23 -56.86
N GLY A 1058 2.81 2.25 -57.21
CA GLY A 1058 4.26 2.18 -57.21
C GLY A 1058 4.82 1.28 -58.32
N ILE A 1059 3.99 0.88 -59.27
CA ILE A 1059 4.38 0.21 -60.50
C ILE A 1059 4.55 1.23 -61.62
N VAL A 1060 3.65 2.23 -61.68
CA VAL A 1060 3.78 3.40 -62.54
C VAL A 1060 4.07 4.62 -61.66
N LEU A 1061 5.12 5.36 -62.04
CA LEU A 1061 5.68 6.50 -61.31
C LEU A 1061 5.17 7.85 -61.82
N GLY A 1062 4.56 7.93 -63.00
CA GLY A 1062 4.05 9.19 -63.54
C GLY A 1062 4.08 9.23 -65.06
N VAL A 1063 4.07 10.43 -65.63
CA VAL A 1063 4.19 10.67 -67.07
C VAL A 1063 5.34 11.63 -67.32
N ARG A 1064 6.20 11.31 -68.28
CA ARG A 1064 7.24 12.21 -68.81
C ARG A 1064 7.12 12.22 -70.32
N ASP A 1065 7.02 13.41 -70.92
CA ASP A 1065 6.87 13.60 -72.38
C ASP A 1065 5.74 12.75 -72.99
N ASP A 1066 4.55 12.76 -72.36
CA ASP A 1066 3.37 11.94 -72.72
C ASP A 1066 3.56 10.41 -72.65
N VAL A 1067 4.66 9.94 -72.07
CA VAL A 1067 4.95 8.51 -71.89
C VAL A 1067 4.88 8.12 -70.40
N PRO A 1068 4.09 7.08 -70.05
CA PRO A 1068 4.07 6.53 -68.70
C PRO A 1068 5.45 6.04 -68.26
N GLN A 1069 5.87 6.42 -67.06
CA GLN A 1069 7.11 5.96 -66.46
C GLN A 1069 6.81 4.77 -65.55
N PHE A 1070 7.19 3.56 -65.94
CA PHE A 1070 7.13 2.41 -65.04
C PHE A 1070 8.34 2.42 -64.12
N SER A 1071 8.16 1.98 -62.86
CA SER A 1071 9.25 1.90 -61.87
C SER A 1071 10.38 0.98 -62.29
N HIS A 1072 10.08 0.03 -63.17
CA HIS A 1072 11.07 -0.68 -63.95
C HIS A 1072 10.46 -1.09 -65.29
N ARG A 1073 11.27 -1.07 -66.36
CA ARG A 1073 10.85 -1.45 -67.72
C ARG A 1073 10.20 -2.83 -67.77
N ILE A 1074 10.65 -3.76 -66.93
CA ILE A 1074 10.15 -5.13 -66.86
C ILE A 1074 8.65 -5.22 -66.55
N PHE A 1075 8.08 -4.24 -65.84
CA PHE A 1075 6.64 -4.20 -65.59
C PHE A 1075 5.86 -3.78 -66.83
N ALA A 1076 6.36 -2.79 -67.58
CA ALA A 1076 5.79 -2.44 -68.88
C ALA A 1076 5.83 -3.66 -69.81
N GLU A 1077 6.94 -4.41 -69.79
CA GLU A 1077 7.10 -5.62 -70.60
C GLU A 1077 6.12 -6.72 -70.19
N TYR A 1078 5.97 -6.97 -68.88
CA TYR A 1078 5.02 -7.93 -68.30
C TYR A 1078 3.57 -7.57 -68.62
N PHE A 1079 3.15 -6.32 -68.36
CA PHE A 1079 1.77 -5.90 -68.61
C PHE A 1079 1.44 -5.84 -70.11
N ALA A 1080 2.40 -5.47 -70.97
CA ALA A 1080 2.21 -5.56 -72.41
C ALA A 1080 1.98 -7.02 -72.85
N ALA A 1081 2.80 -7.96 -72.34
CA ALA A 1081 2.64 -9.39 -72.60
C ALA A 1081 1.29 -9.94 -72.09
N CYS A 1082 0.88 -9.57 -70.87
CA CYS A 1082 -0.44 -9.92 -70.33
C CYS A 1082 -1.57 -9.41 -71.21
N TRP A 1083 -1.48 -8.18 -71.73
CA TRP A 1083 -2.53 -7.64 -72.59
C TRP A 1083 -2.62 -8.42 -73.91
N LEU A 1084 -1.47 -8.72 -74.52
CA LEU A 1084 -1.41 -9.54 -75.74
C LEU A 1084 -2.00 -10.94 -75.50
N HIS A 1085 -1.72 -11.54 -74.35
CA HIS A 1085 -2.27 -12.83 -73.94
C HIS A 1085 -3.79 -12.78 -73.70
N GLU A 1086 -4.31 -11.73 -73.06
CA GLU A 1086 -5.77 -11.54 -72.88
C GLU A 1086 -6.48 -11.25 -74.23
N HIS A 1087 -5.76 -10.76 -75.24
CA HIS A 1087 -6.30 -10.37 -76.55
C HIS A 1087 -5.61 -11.10 -77.72
N LYS A 1088 -5.36 -12.42 -77.59
CA LYS A 1088 -4.59 -13.22 -78.57
C LYS A 1088 -5.04 -13.00 -80.02
N HIS A 1089 -6.35 -12.95 -80.27
CA HIS A 1089 -6.92 -12.71 -81.59
C HIS A 1089 -6.46 -11.39 -82.26
N ARG A 1090 -6.18 -10.34 -81.47
CA ARG A 1090 -5.65 -9.06 -81.99
C ARG A 1090 -4.12 -9.12 -82.10
N ALA A 1091 -3.46 -9.76 -81.15
CA ALA A 1091 -2.01 -9.97 -81.15
C ALA A 1091 -1.52 -10.90 -82.27
N GLU A 1092 -2.39 -11.77 -82.79
CA GLU A 1092 -2.13 -12.66 -83.93
C GLU A 1092 -2.42 -12.02 -85.29
N CYS A 1093 -2.87 -10.77 -85.31
CA CYS A 1093 -3.11 -10.03 -86.54
C CYS A 1093 -1.81 -9.94 -87.37
N VAL A 1094 -1.90 -10.34 -88.64
CA VAL A 1094 -0.74 -10.45 -89.54
C VAL A 1094 -0.01 -9.11 -89.69
N SER A 1095 -0.73 -8.00 -89.77
CA SER A 1095 -0.15 -6.65 -89.87
C SER A 1095 0.67 -6.27 -88.64
N PHE A 1096 0.22 -6.63 -87.43
CA PHE A 1096 0.94 -6.35 -86.19
C PHE A 1096 2.17 -7.25 -86.01
N ARG A 1097 2.07 -8.56 -86.26
CA ARG A 1097 3.25 -9.48 -86.16
C ARG A 1097 4.33 -9.18 -87.21
N GLN A 1098 3.96 -8.50 -88.29
CA GLN A 1098 4.88 -8.03 -89.31
C GLN A 1098 5.39 -6.61 -89.07
N SER A 1099 4.89 -5.90 -88.05
CA SER A 1099 5.34 -4.54 -87.75
C SER A 1099 6.82 -4.53 -87.33
N GLU A 1100 7.53 -3.50 -87.76
CA GLU A 1100 8.94 -3.31 -87.43
C GLU A 1100 9.12 -3.16 -85.92
N SER A 1101 8.18 -2.49 -85.26
CA SER A 1101 8.16 -2.28 -83.83
C SER A 1101 8.00 -3.58 -83.03
N TYR A 1102 7.10 -4.50 -83.40
CA TYR A 1102 6.98 -5.81 -82.73
C TYR A 1102 8.26 -6.67 -82.84
N ARG A 1103 9.06 -6.50 -83.89
CA ARG A 1103 10.29 -7.27 -84.15
C ARG A 1103 11.56 -6.67 -83.56
N LYS A 1104 11.49 -5.47 -82.96
CA LYS A 1104 12.63 -4.83 -82.30
C LYS A 1104 13.23 -5.75 -81.23
N ARG A 1105 14.56 -5.71 -81.10
CA ARG A 1105 15.31 -6.43 -80.06
C ARG A 1105 14.84 -6.04 -78.66
N GLU A 1106 14.46 -4.78 -78.51
CA GLU A 1106 13.88 -4.16 -77.31
C GLU A 1106 12.59 -4.82 -76.79
N LEU A 1107 11.86 -5.55 -77.64
CA LEU A 1107 10.64 -6.26 -77.26
C LEU A 1107 10.84 -7.77 -77.06
N SER A 1108 12.09 -8.26 -77.06
CA SER A 1108 12.38 -9.69 -76.89
C SER A 1108 11.74 -10.27 -75.63
N ARG A 1109 11.78 -9.53 -74.52
CA ARG A 1109 11.20 -9.97 -73.24
C ARG A 1109 9.67 -9.97 -73.25
N VAL A 1110 9.03 -9.03 -73.95
CA VAL A 1110 7.57 -9.02 -74.13
C VAL A 1110 7.13 -10.29 -74.87
N ARG A 1111 7.87 -10.66 -75.92
CA ARG A 1111 7.59 -11.88 -76.70
C ARG A 1111 7.82 -13.13 -75.87
N ASP A 1112 8.94 -13.21 -75.14
CA ASP A 1112 9.23 -14.33 -74.22
C ASP A 1112 8.10 -14.53 -73.19
N PHE A 1113 7.71 -13.47 -72.48
CA PHE A 1113 6.61 -13.54 -71.51
C PHE A 1113 5.29 -13.94 -72.16
N PHE A 1114 4.96 -13.39 -73.32
CA PHE A 1114 3.73 -13.73 -74.05
C PHE A 1114 3.71 -15.21 -74.49
N ASP A 1115 4.82 -15.71 -75.05
CA ASP A 1115 4.94 -17.09 -75.51
C ASP A 1115 4.86 -18.07 -74.34
N ARG A 1116 5.48 -17.75 -73.20
CA ARG A 1116 5.44 -18.58 -71.99
C ARG A 1116 4.07 -18.60 -71.33
N MET A 1117 3.36 -17.46 -71.28
CA MET A 1117 1.96 -17.42 -70.83
C MET A 1117 1.06 -18.31 -71.72
N ASN A 1118 1.36 -18.43 -73.03
CA ASN A 1118 0.64 -19.32 -73.94
C ASN A 1118 0.96 -20.81 -73.75
N GLN A 1119 2.07 -21.15 -73.09
CA GLN A 1119 2.43 -22.54 -72.77
C GLN A 1119 1.84 -23.00 -71.44
N MET A 1120 1.50 -22.05 -70.54
CA MET A 1120 0.96 -22.34 -69.20
C MET A 1120 -0.57 -22.49 -69.14
N GLY A 1121 -1.30 -22.06 -70.17
CA GLY A 1121 -2.76 -22.15 -70.25
C GLY A 1121 -3.21 -22.71 -71.57
#